data_AF-A0A1A9VKA8-F1
#
_entry.id   AF-A0A1A9VKA8-F1
#
_cell.length_a   1.000
_cell.length_b   1.000
_cell.length_c   1.000
_cell.angle_alpha   90.00
_cell.angle_beta   90.00
_cell.angle_gamma   90.00
#
_symmetry.space_group_name_H-M   'P 1'
#
loop_
_entity.id
_entity.type
_entity.pdbx_description
1 polymer ?
#
loop_
_entity_poly.entity_id
_entity_poly.type
_entity_poly.pdbx_seq_one_letter_code
_entity_poly.pdbx_strand_id
1 'polypeptide(L)'
;MDHINIIKSKLLLSDIVASGDAFEFISQTEGLSFKEALERLASVTGVELPKSLSITKEDNKLFLALDLAANWFAQKNQGVVDYLKQRKILPKIIDKFKIGYAPSSGLKEYLNSSGIEDKILIDIGLVNKNFHDYFYDRLIFPIYNIAGRVIGFGGRALSSEQQPKYLNSPESQLFKKRENLYGLNFALSEIRKKQHIFVVEGYMDTIALHQAGISNAVAPLGTAISAEQIKNLWRFAKEISICMDGDSAGRHAATRVAELALPILEPGYTLKFVTLPSNKDPYDICNELEYKKEDVLTALDHSTKLHSEYLWHHIVNNSLQSYEKLAPEKYSVLEHKFMEYVNTISNSSIRRYYRDYFYNKASELRSSFKKQIFNSKTGATKGEYLHNKSPELIEAEQNQAVILRIAVEFPEILNRPIFFEQFSHFEFTNEMKRLQQRIIDVISNKSKLGKEALLQELKQFDVIKYVFEKTSVLNSQLSERKSAEIVWNNIVLLKELNALRKERTEARLSGNLDLEGSSSAFLKKDQAVHSDNATSSFSVKTQECAPQNRTIYLNFSGTVNPLHRASLVPKISGKIIAIYLPDGEKVKRDDVVLKIEDYDRIEQAQKAKALLKQREIEYDSSHKLNKKGYGAQIQVEAAFTALQSAKADLKRLELDLENTAVTSPIDGYIDKINANEGDFVNAGQKIADVVNFDQILVVLYISENEVNKIELGSTAQINLLDGKELAGEVSFISKIAEPETGSYRVEVKVTNNKMISLQGLTANVRLPSGERFTYKVPSSALSLSDEGALGIKIVDDNNYVIFVPIEIVDHESDGVWIVANNEGKPIKLIVLGHLFVKPGDKV
;
A
#
# COMPACT_ATOMS: atom_id res chain seq x y z
N MET A 1 10.10 27.94 32.44
CA MET A 1 9.54 29.20 31.91
C MET A 1 10.59 30.30 31.80
N ASP A 2 11.55 30.41 32.73
CA ASP A 2 12.54 31.50 32.72
C ASP A 2 13.41 31.59 31.45
N HIS A 3 13.89 30.46 30.92
CA HIS A 3 14.67 30.45 29.67
C HIS A 3 13.86 30.86 28.42
N ILE A 4 12.58 30.53 28.38
CA ILE A 4 11.64 30.93 27.31
C ILE A 4 11.46 32.45 27.32
N ASN A 5 11.35 33.05 28.51
CA ASN A 5 11.26 34.50 28.67
C ASN A 5 12.57 35.21 28.30
N ILE A 6 13.73 34.60 28.58
CA ILE A 6 15.04 35.14 28.16
C ILE A 6 15.18 35.14 26.64
N ILE A 7 14.80 34.04 25.96
CA ILE A 7 14.80 33.96 24.48
C ILE A 7 13.89 35.05 23.89
N LYS A 8 12.67 35.21 24.42
CA LYS A 8 11.73 36.27 24.01
C LYS A 8 12.32 37.67 24.19
N SER A 9 13.04 37.92 25.29
CA SER A 9 13.64 39.22 25.59
C SER A 9 14.82 39.57 24.68
N LYS A 10 15.64 38.59 24.27
CA LYS A 10 16.82 38.81 23.42
C LYS A 10 16.48 39.02 21.95
N LEU A 11 15.32 38.54 21.49
CA LEU A 11 14.90 38.66 20.10
C LEU A 11 14.39 40.06 19.71
N LEU A 12 14.31 41.03 20.64
CA LEU A 12 13.74 42.36 20.38
C LEU A 12 12.41 42.26 19.59
N LEU A 13 11.50 41.41 20.08
CA LEU A 13 10.18 41.18 19.47
C LEU A 13 9.21 42.35 19.71
N SER A 14 9.69 43.59 19.64
CA SER A 14 8.84 44.78 19.79
C SER A 14 7.99 45.08 18.56
N ASP A 15 8.28 44.47 17.39
CA ASP A 15 7.62 44.85 16.13
C ASP A 15 6.81 43.74 15.44
N ILE A 16 6.63 42.55 16.05
CA ILE A 16 5.69 41.55 15.51
C ILE A 16 4.29 41.79 16.08
N VAL A 17 3.55 42.68 15.42
CA VAL A 17 2.11 42.86 15.61
C VAL A 17 1.38 41.68 14.94
N ALA A 18 1.44 40.51 15.58
CA ALA A 18 0.49 39.43 15.39
C ALA A 18 0.48 38.60 16.68
N SER A 19 -0.69 38.52 17.32
CA SER A 19 -0.91 37.81 18.59
C SER A 19 -0.51 36.33 18.50
N GLY A 20 0.68 35.97 18.96
CA GLY A 20 1.14 34.57 19.02
C GLY A 20 2.51 34.43 19.70
N ASP A 21 2.73 33.30 20.39
CA ASP A 21 4.01 32.96 21.01
C ASP A 21 5.12 32.87 19.95
N ALA A 22 6.33 33.43 20.17
CA ALA A 22 7.44 33.40 19.21
C ALA A 22 7.84 31.97 18.78
N PHE A 23 7.66 31.00 19.67
CA PHE A 23 7.85 29.58 19.40
C PHE A 23 6.76 29.02 18.49
N GLU A 24 5.52 29.43 18.71
CA GLU A 24 4.38 29.06 17.87
C GLU A 24 4.47 29.74 16.50
N PHE A 25 4.90 30.99 16.44
CA PHE A 25 5.20 31.70 15.21
C PHE A 25 6.29 30.96 14.43
N ILE A 26 7.42 30.57 15.04
CA ILE A 26 8.46 29.80 14.33
C ILE A 26 8.01 28.38 14.03
N SER A 27 7.27 27.68 14.89
CA SER A 27 6.73 26.37 14.55
C SER A 27 5.75 26.43 13.36
N GLN A 28 4.91 27.47 13.27
CA GLN A 28 3.94 27.63 12.20
C GLN A 28 4.57 28.18 10.92
N THR A 29 5.40 29.22 11.01
CA THR A 29 6.12 29.79 9.86
C THR A 29 7.23 28.88 9.38
N GLU A 30 7.79 28.05 10.27
CA GLU A 30 8.87 27.14 9.96
C GLU A 30 8.49 25.65 9.82
N GLY A 31 7.25 25.25 10.04
CA GLY A 31 6.84 23.85 9.99
C GLY A 31 7.62 22.94 10.97
N LEU A 32 8.32 23.55 11.92
CA LEU A 32 9.15 22.90 12.92
C LEU A 32 8.28 22.40 14.06
N SER A 33 8.57 21.21 14.58
CA SER A 33 8.04 20.82 15.88
C SER A 33 8.47 21.82 16.96
N PHE A 34 7.73 21.87 18.07
CA PHE A 34 8.04 22.79 19.17
C PHE A 34 9.49 22.66 19.66
N LYS A 35 10.03 21.43 19.72
CA LYS A 35 11.42 21.17 20.10
C LYS A 35 12.41 21.73 19.07
N GLU A 36 12.16 21.54 17.78
CA GLU A 36 13.01 22.06 16.70
C GLU A 36 12.98 23.59 16.65
N ALA A 37 11.81 24.21 16.85
CA ALA A 37 11.66 25.66 16.94
C ALA A 37 12.43 26.24 18.14
N LEU A 38 12.36 25.55 19.28
CA LEU A 38 13.10 25.91 20.50
C LEU A 38 14.62 25.81 20.29
N GLU A 39 15.12 24.73 19.68
CA GLU A 39 16.55 24.56 19.35
C GLU A 39 17.04 25.59 18.33
N ARG A 40 16.23 25.88 17.31
CA ARG A 40 16.54 26.88 16.28
C ARG A 40 16.68 28.27 16.90
N LEU A 41 15.73 28.65 17.74
CA LEU A 41 15.75 29.94 18.44
C LEU A 41 16.87 30.05 19.47
N ALA A 42 17.15 28.98 20.20
CA ALA A 42 18.27 28.93 21.15
C ALA A 42 19.62 29.12 20.44
N SER A 43 19.80 28.50 19.27
CA SER A 43 20.99 28.65 18.42
C SER A 43 21.19 30.10 17.95
N VAL A 44 20.10 30.76 17.50
CA VAL A 44 20.16 32.15 17.01
C VAL A 44 20.38 33.16 18.14
N THR A 45 19.85 32.91 19.34
CA THR A 45 19.87 33.85 20.48
C THR A 45 21.00 33.58 21.49
N GLY A 46 21.69 32.46 21.36
CA GLY A 46 22.74 32.01 22.28
C GLY A 46 22.21 31.75 23.70
N VAL A 47 20.99 31.21 23.85
CA VAL A 47 20.41 30.86 25.16
C VAL A 47 20.53 29.36 25.40
N GLU A 48 21.09 28.96 26.54
CA GLU A 48 21.17 27.56 26.95
C GLU A 48 19.79 27.02 27.37
N LEU A 49 19.42 25.83 26.87
CA LEU A 49 18.15 25.15 27.17
C LEU A 49 18.25 24.29 28.46
N PRO A 50 17.13 24.02 29.17
CA PRO A 50 17.12 23.19 30.39
C PRO A 50 17.53 21.73 30.13
N LYS A 51 18.25 21.07 31.04
CA LYS A 51 18.84 19.72 30.88
C LYS A 51 17.93 18.59 30.35
N SER A 52 16.61 18.66 30.58
CA SER A 52 15.65 17.66 30.06
C SER A 52 15.26 17.87 28.59
N LEU A 53 15.54 19.07 28.06
CA LEU A 53 15.31 19.50 26.68
C LEU A 53 16.62 19.95 26.01
N SER A 54 17.73 19.96 26.74
CA SER A 54 19.03 20.40 26.26
C SER A 54 19.74 19.25 25.56
N ILE A 55 20.46 19.64 24.52
CA ILE A 55 21.69 18.98 24.07
C ILE A 55 22.49 18.65 25.34
N THR A 56 22.81 17.38 25.57
CA THR A 56 23.56 17.00 26.78
C THR A 56 24.95 17.66 26.75
N LYS A 57 25.64 17.76 27.91
CA LYS A 57 27.06 18.19 27.91
C LYS A 57 27.91 17.32 26.97
N GLU A 58 27.51 16.06 26.80
CA GLU A 58 28.13 15.08 25.92
C GLU A 58 27.85 15.42 24.45
N ASP A 59 26.60 15.69 24.07
CA ASP A 59 26.24 16.13 22.71
C ASP A 59 26.95 17.44 22.30
N ASN A 60 27.12 18.40 23.23
CA ASN A 60 27.85 19.63 22.94
C ASN A 60 29.31 19.37 22.55
N LYS A 61 29.96 18.36 23.16
CA LYS A 61 31.31 17.93 22.76
C LYS A 61 31.31 17.28 21.37
N LEU A 62 30.29 16.48 21.05
CA LEU A 62 30.14 15.86 19.73
C LEU A 62 29.97 16.92 18.63
N PHE A 63 29.08 17.91 18.83
CA PHE A 63 28.88 19.01 17.90
C PHE A 63 30.14 19.87 17.74
N LEU A 64 30.85 20.16 18.84
CA LEU A 64 32.11 20.89 18.79
C LEU A 64 33.16 20.17 17.94
N ALA A 65 33.32 18.85 18.12
CA ALA A 65 34.25 18.06 17.33
C ALA A 65 33.92 18.09 15.83
N LEU A 66 32.64 17.98 15.47
CA LEU A 66 32.17 18.07 14.08
C LEU A 66 32.38 19.46 13.49
N ASP A 67 32.13 20.55 14.22
CA ASP A 67 32.35 21.91 13.71
C ASP A 67 33.85 22.21 13.53
N LEU A 68 34.70 21.78 14.48
CA LEU A 68 36.15 21.86 14.35
C LEU A 68 36.65 21.10 13.11
N ALA A 69 36.13 19.90 12.86
CA ALA A 69 36.47 19.12 11.67
C ALA A 69 35.99 19.82 10.38
N ALA A 70 34.78 20.36 10.36
CA ALA A 70 34.25 21.09 9.20
C ALA A 70 35.11 22.31 8.86
N ASN A 71 35.49 23.09 9.87
CA ASN A 71 36.37 24.25 9.69
C ASN A 71 37.76 23.84 9.20
N TRP A 72 38.30 22.74 9.73
CA TRP A 72 39.59 22.20 9.29
C TRP A 72 39.55 21.75 7.82
N PHE A 73 38.54 20.96 7.42
CA PHE A 73 38.38 20.54 6.03
C PHE A 73 38.24 21.73 5.08
N ALA A 74 37.48 22.76 5.48
CA ALA A 74 37.32 23.98 4.69
C ALA A 74 38.65 24.72 4.48
N GLN A 75 39.50 24.80 5.52
CA GLN A 75 40.84 25.38 5.41
C GLN A 75 41.80 24.58 4.52
N LYS A 76 41.56 23.27 4.36
CA LYS A 76 42.35 22.38 3.51
C LYS A 76 41.86 22.31 2.05
N ASN A 77 40.87 23.13 1.67
CA ASN A 77 40.27 23.12 0.34
C ASN A 77 41.26 23.30 -0.82
N GLN A 78 42.47 23.81 -0.56
CA GLN A 78 43.54 23.96 -1.56
C GLN A 78 43.85 22.63 -2.30
N GLY A 79 43.68 21.47 -1.63
CA GLY A 79 43.86 20.15 -2.24
C GLY A 79 42.83 19.76 -3.29
N VAL A 80 41.72 20.50 -3.42
CA VAL A 80 40.62 20.22 -4.38
C VAL A 80 40.25 21.42 -5.24
N VAL A 81 41.00 22.52 -5.18
CA VAL A 81 40.69 23.76 -5.91
C VAL A 81 40.57 23.51 -7.42
N ASP A 82 41.50 22.76 -8.01
CA ASP A 82 41.48 22.49 -9.45
C ASP A 82 40.28 21.63 -9.86
N TYR A 83 39.91 20.66 -9.01
CA TYR A 83 38.71 19.86 -9.20
C TYR A 83 37.43 20.72 -9.13
N LEU A 84 37.31 21.61 -8.13
CA LEU A 84 36.16 22.49 -7.98
C LEU A 84 36.06 23.52 -9.12
N LYS A 85 37.20 24.02 -9.62
CA LYS A 85 37.26 24.86 -10.83
C LYS A 85 36.82 24.10 -12.07
N GLN A 86 37.30 22.87 -12.26
CA GLN A 86 36.88 22.00 -13.37
C GLN A 86 35.37 21.74 -13.32
N ARG A 87 34.82 21.58 -12.11
CA ARG A 87 33.38 21.45 -11.86
C ARG A 87 32.62 22.78 -11.86
N LYS A 88 33.28 23.90 -12.16
CA LYS A 88 32.71 25.26 -12.20
C LYS A 88 31.89 25.63 -10.96
N ILE A 89 32.31 25.18 -9.77
CA ILE A 89 31.65 25.55 -8.52
C ILE A 89 32.18 26.92 -8.06
N LEU A 90 31.28 27.87 -7.86
CA LEU A 90 31.62 29.25 -7.50
C LEU A 90 32.12 29.34 -6.05
N PRO A 91 33.09 30.23 -5.75
CA PRO A 91 33.61 30.43 -4.38
C PRO A 91 32.50 30.68 -3.35
N LYS A 92 31.52 31.53 -3.67
CA LYS A 92 30.36 31.79 -2.79
C LYS A 92 29.57 30.52 -2.41
N ILE A 93 29.54 29.53 -3.29
CA ILE A 93 28.84 28.26 -3.07
C ILE A 93 29.72 27.30 -2.25
N ILE A 94 31.02 27.28 -2.52
CA ILE A 94 32.02 26.58 -1.69
C ILE A 94 31.91 27.06 -0.24
N ASP A 95 31.87 28.37 -0.02
CA ASP A 95 31.73 28.97 1.31
C ASP A 95 30.36 28.67 1.94
N LYS A 96 29.26 28.84 1.19
CA LYS A 96 27.89 28.59 1.68
C LYS A 96 27.73 27.17 2.21
N PHE A 97 28.22 26.18 1.47
CA PHE A 97 28.12 24.76 1.86
C PHE A 97 29.29 24.29 2.72
N LYS A 98 30.29 25.15 2.99
CA LYS A 98 31.58 24.81 3.62
C LYS A 98 32.25 23.58 2.96
N ILE A 99 32.28 23.54 1.63
CA ILE A 99 32.93 22.44 0.89
C ILE A 99 34.43 22.46 1.21
N GLY A 100 34.96 21.31 1.63
CA GLY A 100 36.33 21.17 2.09
C GLY A 100 37.06 19.97 1.49
N TYR A 101 38.26 19.70 1.97
CA TYR A 101 39.04 18.51 1.59
C TYR A 101 39.60 17.82 2.82
N ALA A 102 39.52 16.49 2.82
CA ALA A 102 40.19 15.64 3.77
C ALA A 102 41.51 15.14 3.15
N PRO A 103 42.67 15.62 3.65
CA PRO A 103 43.97 15.03 3.33
C PRO A 103 44.06 13.56 3.75
N SER A 104 45.11 12.87 3.33
CA SER A 104 45.37 11.47 3.67
C SER A 104 45.47 11.19 5.17
N SER A 105 45.88 12.19 5.97
CA SER A 105 45.99 12.13 7.43
C SER A 105 46.03 13.54 8.05
N GLY A 106 45.97 13.62 9.38
CA GLY A 106 46.19 14.84 10.16
C GLY A 106 44.94 15.41 10.84
N LEU A 107 43.75 14.87 10.56
CA LEU A 107 42.52 15.32 11.23
C LEU A 107 42.51 14.89 12.69
N LYS A 108 42.83 13.62 12.97
CA LYS A 108 42.92 13.09 14.33
C LYS A 108 43.88 13.92 15.19
N GLU A 109 45.10 14.15 14.73
CA GLU A 109 46.11 14.92 15.47
C GLU A 109 45.64 16.34 15.77
N TYR A 110 45.00 16.99 14.80
CA TYR A 110 44.42 18.32 14.97
C TYR A 110 43.31 18.34 16.03
N LEU A 111 42.36 17.39 15.98
CA LEU A 111 41.25 17.34 16.93
C LEU A 111 41.73 16.96 18.35
N ASN A 112 42.71 16.05 18.46
CA ASN A 112 43.33 15.70 19.73
C ASN A 112 44.08 16.89 20.34
N SER A 113 44.79 17.68 19.53
CA SER A 113 45.44 18.92 19.98
C SER A 113 44.43 19.98 20.46
N SER A 114 43.18 19.89 19.99
CA SER A 114 42.06 20.73 20.41
C SER A 114 41.32 20.17 21.63
N GLY A 115 41.82 19.11 22.25
CA GLY A 115 41.27 18.51 23.47
C GLY A 115 40.10 17.55 23.26
N ILE A 116 39.88 17.06 22.03
CA ILE A 116 38.86 16.04 21.73
C ILE A 116 39.46 14.64 21.93
N GLU A 117 38.73 13.75 22.60
CA GLU A 117 39.19 12.39 22.90
C GLU A 117 38.96 11.44 21.72
N ASP A 118 39.88 10.49 21.49
CA ASP A 118 39.78 9.48 20.41
C ASP A 118 38.44 8.73 20.41
N LYS A 119 37.88 8.45 21.59
CA LYS A 119 36.57 7.81 21.73
C LYS A 119 35.46 8.61 21.03
N ILE A 120 35.42 9.92 21.24
CA ILE A 120 34.46 10.81 20.59
C ILE A 120 34.63 10.73 19.07
N LEU A 121 35.87 10.81 18.58
CA LEU A 121 36.17 10.78 17.15
C LEU A 121 35.70 9.50 16.45
N ILE A 122 35.80 8.35 17.14
CA ILE A 122 35.29 7.07 16.67
C ILE A 122 33.75 7.05 16.70
N ASP A 123 33.14 7.52 17.79
CA ASP A 123 31.68 7.49 17.98
C ASP A 123 30.92 8.35 16.94
N ILE A 124 31.49 9.48 16.51
CA ILE A 124 30.93 10.33 15.44
C ILE A 124 31.47 10.00 14.04
N GLY A 125 32.38 9.03 13.93
CA GLY A 125 32.88 8.52 12.66
C GLY A 125 33.82 9.45 11.89
N LEU A 126 34.57 10.31 12.59
CA LEU A 126 35.68 11.06 12.01
C LEU A 126 36.95 10.19 11.88
N VAL A 127 37.09 9.21 12.77
CA VAL A 127 38.21 8.26 12.84
C VAL A 127 37.64 6.83 12.87
N ASN A 128 38.30 5.90 12.19
CA ASN A 128 37.89 4.49 12.18
C ASN A 128 38.39 3.73 13.43
N LYS A 129 37.95 2.47 13.61
CA LYS A 129 38.35 1.63 14.76
C LYS A 129 39.86 1.34 14.82
N ASN A 130 40.58 1.51 13.72
CA ASN A 130 42.04 1.37 13.64
C ASN A 130 42.75 2.71 13.86
N PHE A 131 42.06 3.73 14.35
CA PHE A 131 42.59 5.06 14.66
C PHE A 131 43.11 5.85 13.45
N HIS A 132 42.63 5.55 12.25
CA HIS A 132 42.93 6.35 11.05
C HIS A 132 41.76 7.26 10.67
N ASP A 133 42.06 8.41 10.07
CA ASP A 133 41.08 9.36 9.53
C ASP A 133 40.13 8.66 8.56
N TYR A 134 38.82 8.84 8.74
CA TYR A 134 37.81 8.07 8.02
C TYR A 134 37.63 8.52 6.56
N PHE A 135 37.70 9.82 6.30
CA PHE A 135 37.40 10.42 4.99
C PHE A 135 38.63 10.67 4.11
N TYR A 136 39.80 10.12 4.45
CA TYR A 136 41.07 10.35 3.79
C TYR A 136 40.97 10.50 2.25
N ASP A 137 41.67 11.49 1.70
CA ASP A 137 41.76 11.81 0.27
C ASP A 137 40.41 12.06 -0.45
N ARG A 138 39.46 12.71 0.24
CA ARG A 138 38.13 13.00 -0.32
C ARG A 138 37.78 14.48 -0.30
N LEU A 139 37.02 14.90 -1.31
CA LEU A 139 36.25 16.13 -1.27
C LEU A 139 35.13 15.99 -0.23
N ILE A 140 34.98 16.96 0.66
CA ILE A 140 34.08 16.87 1.82
C ILE A 140 32.88 17.81 1.68
N PHE A 141 31.70 17.26 1.96
CA PHE A 141 30.41 17.92 2.04
C PHE A 141 29.88 17.82 3.47
N PRO A 142 29.95 18.89 4.28
CA PRO A 142 29.33 18.90 5.61
C PRO A 142 27.81 18.69 5.54
N ILE A 143 27.29 17.80 6.38
CA ILE A 143 25.86 17.52 6.48
C ILE A 143 25.32 18.25 7.71
N TYR A 144 24.26 19.03 7.51
CA TYR A 144 23.65 19.86 8.54
C TYR A 144 22.29 19.30 8.96
N ASN A 145 21.97 19.40 10.25
CA ASN A 145 20.58 19.28 10.70
C ASN A 145 19.77 20.54 10.34
N ILE A 146 18.46 20.48 10.57
CA ILE A 146 17.53 21.59 10.30
C ILE A 146 17.91 22.87 11.07
N ALA A 147 18.50 22.75 12.27
CA ALA A 147 18.97 23.88 13.07
C ALA A 147 20.23 24.55 12.49
N GLY A 148 20.89 23.94 11.51
CA GLY A 148 22.10 24.44 10.86
C GLY A 148 23.40 24.01 11.53
N ARG A 149 23.38 22.97 12.37
CA ARG A 149 24.59 22.39 13.00
C ARG A 149 25.11 21.21 12.18
N VAL A 150 26.43 21.10 12.08
CA VAL A 150 27.07 19.94 11.41
C VAL A 150 26.81 18.69 12.25
N ILE A 151 26.24 17.66 11.60
CA ILE A 151 25.94 16.36 12.22
C ILE A 151 26.76 15.23 11.62
N GLY A 152 27.39 15.44 10.47
CA GLY A 152 28.24 14.46 9.80
C GLY A 152 28.79 15.00 8.49
N PHE A 153 29.38 14.13 7.68
CA PHE A 153 30.01 14.49 6.40
C PHE A 153 29.71 13.46 5.31
N GLY A 154 29.57 13.95 4.08
CA GLY A 154 29.73 13.17 2.86
C GLY A 154 31.12 13.40 2.27
N GLY A 155 31.72 12.37 1.70
CA GLY A 155 33.07 12.40 1.15
C GLY A 155 33.12 11.76 -0.23
N ARG A 156 33.53 12.51 -1.26
CA ARG A 156 33.71 12.01 -2.63
C ARG A 156 35.16 11.69 -2.91
N ALA A 157 35.40 10.46 -3.36
CA ALA A 157 36.71 10.04 -3.87
C ALA A 157 37.11 10.88 -5.09
N LEU A 158 38.36 11.34 -5.11
CA LEU A 158 38.93 12.09 -6.23
C LEU A 158 39.56 11.16 -7.27
N SER A 159 40.07 10.01 -6.83
CA SER A 159 40.60 8.93 -7.69
C SER A 159 39.52 7.89 -7.98
N SER A 160 39.52 7.34 -9.21
CA SER A 160 38.65 6.23 -9.62
C SER A 160 38.98 4.91 -8.93
N GLU A 161 40.21 4.76 -8.41
CA GLU A 161 40.67 3.56 -7.70
C GLU A 161 40.16 3.51 -6.26
N GLN A 162 39.84 4.66 -5.67
CA GLN A 162 39.40 4.76 -4.28
C GLN A 162 37.89 4.45 -4.17
N GLN A 163 37.58 3.27 -3.61
CA GLN A 163 36.20 2.84 -3.35
C GLN A 163 35.80 3.03 -1.87
N PRO A 164 34.54 3.34 -1.57
CA PRO A 164 33.45 3.68 -2.50
C PRO A 164 33.61 5.09 -3.09
N LYS A 165 32.98 5.37 -4.24
CA LYS A 165 32.98 6.71 -4.89
C LYS A 165 32.47 7.81 -3.97
N TYR A 166 31.41 7.54 -3.19
CA TYR A 166 30.89 8.41 -2.14
C TYR A 166 30.86 7.65 -0.81
N LEU A 167 31.26 8.32 0.25
CA LEU A 167 31.33 7.79 1.61
C LEU A 167 30.62 8.77 2.54
N ASN A 168 29.61 8.32 3.29
CA ASN A 168 28.96 9.14 4.31
C ASN A 168 29.46 8.74 5.69
N SER A 169 29.39 9.66 6.66
CA SER A 169 29.56 9.34 8.08
C SER A 169 28.78 8.07 8.44
N PRO A 170 29.35 7.19 9.28
CA PRO A 170 28.59 6.08 9.85
C PRO A 170 27.43 6.60 10.71
N GLU A 171 26.43 5.74 10.93
CA GLU A 171 25.33 6.04 11.86
C GLU A 171 25.90 6.37 13.25
N SER A 172 25.44 7.46 13.86
CA SER A 172 25.89 7.91 15.17
C SER A 172 24.72 8.40 16.01
N GLN A 173 25.01 8.95 17.19
CA GLN A 173 24.02 9.62 18.03
C GLN A 173 23.46 10.88 17.35
N LEU A 174 24.29 11.62 16.61
CA LEU A 174 23.90 12.88 15.95
C LEU A 174 23.46 12.68 14.50
N PHE A 175 23.87 11.59 13.86
CA PHE A 175 23.67 11.36 12.43
C PHE A 175 22.88 10.09 12.15
N LYS A 176 21.68 10.28 11.58
CA LYS A 176 20.82 9.21 11.05
C LYS A 176 20.57 9.44 9.56
N LYS A 177 21.06 8.56 8.68
CA LYS A 177 20.99 8.77 7.22
C LYS A 177 19.55 8.86 6.71
N ARG A 178 18.66 8.01 7.24
CA ARG A 178 17.25 7.92 6.83
C ARG A 178 16.38 9.09 7.30
N GLU A 179 16.86 9.87 8.26
CA GLU A 179 16.10 10.98 8.85
C GLU A 179 16.54 12.35 8.31
N ASN A 180 17.68 12.42 7.62
CA ASN A 180 18.27 13.67 7.17
C ASN A 180 18.38 13.74 5.65
N LEU A 181 18.26 14.96 5.12
CA LEU A 181 18.42 15.27 3.70
C LEU A 181 19.48 16.36 3.55
N TYR A 182 20.40 16.15 2.63
CA TYR A 182 21.41 17.14 2.30
C TYR A 182 20.77 18.42 1.73
N GLY A 183 21.24 19.57 2.17
CA GLY A 183 20.78 20.88 1.69
C GLY A 183 19.47 21.38 2.31
N LEU A 184 18.76 20.57 3.11
CA LEU A 184 17.45 20.95 3.67
C LEU A 184 17.53 22.24 4.49
N ASN A 185 18.52 22.35 5.38
CA ASN A 185 18.76 23.55 6.20
C ASN A 185 18.88 24.84 5.37
N PHE A 186 19.51 24.77 4.18
CA PHE A 186 19.66 25.89 3.27
C PHE A 186 18.43 26.15 2.41
N ALA A 187 17.59 25.12 2.23
CA ALA A 187 16.46 25.15 1.32
C ALA A 187 15.14 25.58 1.98
N LEU A 188 14.98 25.38 3.29
CA LEU A 188 13.72 25.59 4.03
C LEU A 188 13.02 26.92 3.74
N SER A 189 13.76 28.03 3.73
CA SER A 189 13.17 29.35 3.47
C SER A 189 12.55 29.44 2.07
N GLU A 190 13.24 28.94 1.05
CA GLU A 190 12.77 29.00 -0.33
C GLU A 190 11.68 27.95 -0.59
N ILE A 191 11.82 26.76 0.00
CA ILE A 191 10.82 25.69 -0.03
C ILE A 191 9.46 26.20 0.43
N ARG A 192 9.39 26.88 1.58
CA ARG A 192 8.13 27.39 2.11
C ARG A 192 7.57 28.54 1.28
N LYS A 193 8.43 29.45 0.83
CA LYS A 193 8.02 30.57 -0.03
C LYS A 193 7.40 30.09 -1.35
N LYS A 194 7.98 29.05 -1.96
CA LYS A 194 7.51 28.52 -3.24
C LYS A 194 6.48 27.40 -3.11
N GLN A 195 6.32 26.81 -1.92
CA GLN A 195 5.55 25.58 -1.72
C GLN A 195 6.00 24.43 -2.63
N HIS A 196 7.29 24.38 -2.97
CA HIS A 196 7.85 23.42 -3.92
C HIS A 196 9.25 22.95 -3.50
N ILE A 197 9.53 21.65 -3.62
CA ILE A 197 10.83 21.03 -3.31
C ILE A 197 11.32 20.23 -4.51
N PHE A 198 12.57 20.41 -4.89
CA PHE A 198 13.26 19.47 -5.78
C PHE A 198 14.03 18.44 -4.96
N VAL A 199 13.79 17.16 -5.21
CA VAL A 199 14.56 16.05 -4.64
C VAL A 199 15.44 15.47 -5.74
N VAL A 200 16.75 15.60 -5.59
CA VAL A 200 17.76 15.09 -6.53
C VAL A 200 18.58 13.96 -5.90
N GLU A 201 19.40 13.25 -6.67
CA GLU A 201 20.14 12.07 -6.19
C GLU A 201 21.26 12.40 -5.21
N GLY A 202 22.05 13.45 -5.50
CA GLY A 202 23.34 13.63 -4.84
C GLY A 202 23.67 15.05 -4.37
N TYR A 203 24.82 15.11 -3.69
CA TYR A 203 25.42 16.34 -3.17
C TYR A 203 25.67 17.37 -4.29
N MET A 204 26.26 16.93 -5.40
CA MET A 204 26.64 17.80 -6.51
C MET A 204 25.42 18.37 -7.22
N ASP A 205 24.38 17.58 -7.39
CA ASP A 205 23.11 18.00 -8.03
C ASP A 205 22.43 19.07 -7.19
N THR A 206 22.39 18.86 -5.87
CA THR A 206 21.88 19.84 -4.91
C THR A 206 22.68 21.14 -5.00
N ILE A 207 24.02 21.05 -4.98
CA ILE A 207 24.90 22.20 -5.06
C ILE A 207 24.71 22.96 -6.38
N ALA A 208 24.59 22.25 -7.50
CA ALA A 208 24.41 22.83 -8.83
C ALA A 208 23.11 23.62 -8.94
N LEU A 209 21.99 23.07 -8.46
CA LEU A 209 20.71 23.76 -8.43
C LEU A 209 20.74 24.99 -7.53
N HIS A 210 21.35 24.90 -6.35
CA HIS A 210 21.55 26.06 -5.47
C HIS A 210 22.43 27.13 -6.12
N GLN A 211 23.47 26.74 -6.86
CA GLN A 211 24.32 27.64 -7.63
C GLN A 211 23.54 28.37 -8.74
N ALA A 212 22.64 27.67 -9.42
CA ALA A 212 21.73 28.24 -10.41
C ALA A 212 20.61 29.10 -9.79
N GLY A 213 20.60 29.30 -8.47
CA GLY A 213 19.57 30.09 -7.78
C GLY A 213 18.23 29.37 -7.58
N ILE A 214 18.22 28.05 -7.73
CA ILE A 214 17.13 27.13 -7.39
C ILE A 214 17.44 26.53 -6.02
N SER A 215 17.29 27.35 -4.98
CA SER A 215 17.70 26.98 -3.62
C SER A 215 16.71 26.10 -2.86
N ASN A 216 15.62 25.66 -3.50
CA ASN A 216 14.64 24.73 -2.93
C ASN A 216 14.94 23.25 -3.30
N ALA A 217 16.20 22.90 -3.50
CA ALA A 217 16.67 21.55 -3.82
C ALA A 217 17.31 20.84 -2.61
N VAL A 218 17.06 19.54 -2.48
CA VAL A 218 17.59 18.64 -1.42
C VAL A 218 17.93 17.26 -2.00
N ALA A 219 18.76 16.48 -1.31
CA ALA A 219 19.09 15.11 -1.71
C ALA A 219 19.12 14.12 -0.53
N PRO A 220 18.77 12.84 -0.73
CA PRO A 220 18.96 11.81 0.27
C PRO A 220 20.44 11.44 0.44
N LEU A 221 20.80 10.91 1.61
CA LEU A 221 22.19 10.71 2.01
C LEU A 221 22.71 9.31 1.63
N GLY A 222 22.90 9.09 0.32
CA GLY A 222 23.49 7.85 -0.22
C GLY A 222 22.55 6.64 -0.19
N THR A 223 21.25 6.86 -0.05
CA THR A 223 20.18 5.84 -0.11
C THR A 223 19.03 6.36 -0.97
N ALA A 224 18.19 5.46 -1.49
CA ALA A 224 16.91 5.88 -2.08
C ALA A 224 16.06 6.62 -1.04
N ILE A 225 15.33 7.65 -1.47
CA ILE A 225 14.39 8.39 -0.60
C ILE A 225 13.26 7.46 -0.14
N SER A 226 12.88 7.55 1.15
CA SER A 226 11.83 6.72 1.76
C SER A 226 10.45 7.41 1.73
N ALA A 227 9.39 6.63 1.94
CA ALA A 227 8.01 7.15 2.00
C ALA A 227 7.84 8.13 3.16
N GLU A 228 8.48 7.81 4.29
CA GLU A 228 8.52 8.67 5.47
C GLU A 228 9.24 9.99 5.20
N GLN A 229 10.36 9.97 4.45
CA GLN A 229 11.03 11.21 4.04
C GLN A 229 10.16 12.06 3.12
N ILE A 230 9.44 11.47 2.16
CA ILE A 230 8.49 12.18 1.30
C ILE A 230 7.36 12.80 2.15
N LYS A 231 6.78 12.02 3.06
CA LYS A 231 5.73 12.49 3.97
C LYS A 231 6.21 13.62 4.88
N ASN A 232 7.45 13.54 5.37
CA ASN A 232 8.06 14.60 6.17
C ASN A 232 8.30 15.87 5.35
N LEU A 233 8.72 15.74 4.09
CA LEU A 233 8.91 16.87 3.18
C LEU A 233 7.59 17.61 2.90
N TRP A 234 6.46 16.90 2.84
CA TRP A 234 5.14 17.51 2.68
C TRP A 234 4.73 18.43 3.83
N ARG A 235 5.39 18.36 5.00
CA ARG A 235 5.21 19.32 6.09
C ARG A 235 5.77 20.71 5.75
N PHE A 236 6.71 20.80 4.81
CA PHE A 236 7.35 22.06 4.42
C PHE A 236 6.78 22.66 3.14
N ALA A 237 6.26 21.83 2.24
CA ALA A 237 5.71 22.26 0.96
C ALA A 237 4.69 21.26 0.41
N LYS A 238 3.69 21.77 -0.31
CA LYS A 238 2.64 20.94 -0.91
C LYS A 238 3.11 20.20 -2.17
N GLU A 239 4.12 20.71 -2.87
CA GLU A 239 4.62 20.10 -4.10
C GLU A 239 6.06 19.59 -3.95
N ILE A 240 6.29 18.37 -4.44
CA ILE A 240 7.62 17.76 -4.51
C ILE A 240 7.87 17.28 -5.95
N SER A 241 8.99 17.67 -6.54
CA SER A 241 9.48 17.19 -7.83
C SER A 241 10.70 16.30 -7.64
N ILE A 242 10.56 15.03 -7.99
CA ILE A 242 11.64 14.04 -7.99
C ILE A 242 12.41 14.17 -9.30
N CYS A 243 13.71 14.44 -9.23
CA CYS A 243 14.59 14.64 -10.38
C CYS A 243 15.82 13.74 -10.22
N MET A 244 15.70 12.51 -10.72
CA MET A 244 16.76 11.50 -10.71
C MET A 244 17.61 11.59 -11.99
N ASP A 245 18.74 10.90 -12.00
CA ASP A 245 19.65 10.84 -13.14
C ASP A 245 18.95 10.22 -14.35
N GLY A 246 19.24 10.76 -15.54
CA GLY A 246 18.70 10.31 -16.82
C GLY A 246 19.28 8.98 -17.32
N ASP A 247 19.94 8.20 -16.48
CA ASP A 247 20.46 6.88 -16.83
C ASP A 247 19.45 5.76 -16.47
N SER A 248 19.85 4.50 -16.65
CA SER A 248 18.98 3.36 -16.32
C SER A 248 18.73 3.24 -14.81
N ALA A 249 19.74 3.51 -13.98
CA ALA A 249 19.63 3.38 -12.53
C ALA A 249 18.74 4.48 -11.95
N GLY A 250 18.91 5.73 -12.38
CA GLY A 250 18.09 6.87 -11.96
C GLY A 250 16.63 6.74 -12.39
N ARG A 251 16.35 6.21 -13.60
CA ARG A 251 14.98 5.86 -14.00
C ARG A 251 14.34 4.78 -13.12
N HIS A 252 15.08 3.72 -12.80
CA HIS A 252 14.58 2.70 -11.86
C HIS A 252 14.34 3.28 -10.46
N ALA A 253 15.23 4.16 -9.98
CA ALA A 253 15.07 4.85 -8.71
C ALA A 253 13.81 5.75 -8.71
N ALA A 254 13.58 6.52 -9.78
CA ALA A 254 12.39 7.34 -9.94
C ALA A 254 11.10 6.49 -9.95
N THR A 255 11.07 5.37 -10.68
CA THR A 255 9.93 4.43 -10.65
C THR A 255 9.69 3.88 -9.26
N ARG A 256 10.73 3.43 -8.56
CA ARG A 256 10.62 2.93 -7.20
C ARG A 256 10.00 3.98 -6.27
N VAL A 257 10.40 5.24 -6.41
CA VAL A 257 9.84 6.36 -5.64
C VAL A 257 8.37 6.60 -5.97
N ALA A 258 7.98 6.53 -7.25
CA ALA A 258 6.59 6.64 -7.67
C ALA A 258 5.72 5.55 -7.02
N GLU A 259 6.13 4.29 -7.10
CA GLU A 259 5.39 3.17 -6.51
C GLU A 259 5.32 3.27 -4.98
N LEU A 260 6.43 3.62 -4.34
CA LEU A 260 6.53 3.76 -2.88
C LEU A 260 5.72 4.95 -2.34
N ALA A 261 5.41 5.94 -3.17
CA ALA A 261 4.56 7.07 -2.79
C ALA A 261 3.06 6.72 -2.81
N LEU A 262 2.61 5.67 -3.51
CA LEU A 262 1.20 5.32 -3.66
C LEU A 262 0.44 5.22 -2.33
N PRO A 263 0.93 4.52 -1.29
CA PRO A 263 0.19 4.35 -0.03
C PRO A 263 0.10 5.63 0.80
N ILE A 264 0.98 6.60 0.57
CA ILE A 264 1.07 7.83 1.38
C ILE A 264 0.42 9.05 0.71
N LEU A 265 -0.18 8.90 -0.49
CA LEU A 265 -0.83 10.01 -1.18
C LEU A 265 -2.00 10.54 -0.37
N GLU A 266 -2.02 11.86 -0.14
CA GLU A 266 -3.07 12.55 0.61
C GLU A 266 -3.56 13.82 -0.13
N PRO A 267 -4.84 14.21 0.02
CA PRO A 267 -5.38 15.39 -0.63
C PRO A 267 -4.58 16.65 -0.29
N GLY A 268 -4.33 17.50 -1.30
CA GLY A 268 -3.61 18.75 -1.13
C GLY A 268 -2.08 18.64 -1.25
N TYR A 269 -1.54 17.44 -1.45
CA TYR A 269 -0.13 17.21 -1.73
C TYR A 269 0.06 16.68 -3.16
N THR A 270 1.12 17.12 -3.83
CA THR A 270 1.43 16.75 -5.21
C THR A 270 2.86 16.23 -5.32
N LEU A 271 3.00 15.08 -5.97
CA LEU A 271 4.28 14.52 -6.36
C LEU A 271 4.43 14.58 -7.89
N LYS A 272 5.59 15.05 -8.35
CA LYS A 272 5.93 15.23 -9.76
C LYS A 272 7.27 14.53 -10.05
N PHE A 273 7.49 14.17 -11.30
CA PHE A 273 8.69 13.47 -11.77
C PHE A 273 9.30 14.18 -12.96
N VAL A 274 10.54 14.63 -12.81
CA VAL A 274 11.33 15.29 -13.85
C VAL A 274 12.12 14.22 -14.61
N THR A 275 11.87 14.08 -15.91
CA THR A 275 12.57 13.09 -16.75
C THR A 275 13.72 13.74 -17.51
N LEU A 276 14.96 13.55 -17.05
CA LEU A 276 16.13 14.12 -17.71
C LEU A 276 16.50 13.38 -19.02
N PRO A 277 17.19 14.06 -19.97
CA PRO A 277 17.76 13.41 -21.14
C PRO A 277 18.70 12.25 -20.78
N SER A 278 18.89 11.31 -21.70
CA SER A 278 19.68 10.11 -21.45
C SER A 278 21.12 10.44 -21.02
N ASN A 279 21.58 9.81 -19.95
CA ASN A 279 22.91 9.99 -19.35
C ASN A 279 23.23 11.42 -18.87
N LYS A 280 22.21 12.20 -18.51
CA LYS A 280 22.35 13.53 -17.89
C LYS A 280 21.91 13.49 -16.44
N ASP A 281 22.64 14.16 -15.57
CA ASP A 281 22.24 14.46 -14.19
C ASP A 281 21.82 15.95 -14.03
N PRO A 282 21.20 16.35 -12.91
CA PRO A 282 20.84 17.76 -12.71
C PRO A 282 22.05 18.71 -12.73
N TYR A 283 23.23 18.25 -12.30
CA TYR A 283 24.47 19.02 -12.39
C TYR A 283 24.84 19.33 -13.85
N ASP A 284 24.76 18.37 -14.76
CA ASP A 284 25.08 18.51 -16.17
C ASP A 284 24.12 19.48 -16.85
N ILE A 285 22.82 19.38 -16.56
CA ILE A 285 21.82 20.33 -17.06
C ILE A 285 22.14 21.77 -16.61
N CYS A 286 22.44 21.96 -15.33
CA CYS A 286 22.83 23.27 -14.81
C CYS A 286 24.10 23.78 -15.48
N ASN A 287 25.11 22.93 -15.67
CA ASN A 287 26.39 23.30 -16.26
C ASN A 287 26.28 23.64 -17.75
N GLU A 288 25.48 22.90 -18.53
CA GLU A 288 25.25 23.16 -19.96
C GLU A 288 24.48 24.46 -20.20
N LEU A 289 23.53 24.78 -19.31
CA LEU A 289 22.76 26.01 -19.35
C LEU A 289 23.45 27.17 -18.61
N GLU A 290 24.74 27.03 -18.33
CA GLU A 290 25.58 28.05 -17.69
C GLU A 290 25.01 28.57 -16.36
N TYR A 291 24.27 27.73 -15.63
CA TYR A 291 23.61 28.04 -14.37
C TYR A 291 22.60 29.20 -14.46
N LYS A 292 22.06 29.50 -15.65
CA LYS A 292 20.99 30.48 -15.85
C LYS A 292 19.69 29.93 -15.29
N LYS A 293 19.19 30.58 -14.24
CA LYS A 293 18.06 30.10 -13.44
C LYS A 293 16.82 29.79 -14.28
N GLU A 294 16.43 30.73 -15.12
CA GLU A 294 15.22 30.66 -15.95
C GLU A 294 15.32 29.51 -16.97
N ASP A 295 16.48 29.33 -17.60
CA ASP A 295 16.73 28.27 -18.57
C ASP A 295 16.71 26.90 -17.89
N VAL A 296 17.35 26.77 -16.72
CA VAL A 296 17.36 25.52 -15.95
C VAL A 296 15.96 25.16 -15.48
N LEU A 297 15.20 26.11 -14.91
CA LEU A 297 13.81 25.87 -14.50
C LEU A 297 12.95 25.45 -15.70
N THR A 298 13.09 26.13 -16.83
CA THR A 298 12.37 25.79 -18.06
C THR A 298 12.68 24.36 -18.53
N ALA A 299 13.94 23.95 -18.47
CA ALA A 299 14.35 22.59 -18.83
C ALA A 299 13.77 21.52 -17.88
N LEU A 300 13.76 21.78 -16.58
CA LEU A 300 13.17 20.88 -15.58
C LEU A 300 11.64 20.84 -15.72
N ASP A 301 10.98 21.98 -15.87
CA ASP A 301 9.52 22.08 -15.97
C ASP A 301 8.98 21.39 -17.24
N HIS A 302 9.62 21.58 -18.40
CA HIS A 302 9.22 20.92 -19.65
C HIS A 302 9.30 19.39 -19.59
N SER A 303 10.18 18.86 -18.75
CA SER A 303 10.36 17.42 -18.57
C SER A 303 9.58 16.84 -17.38
N THR A 304 8.82 17.69 -16.69
CA THR A 304 8.06 17.33 -15.49
C THR A 304 6.73 16.69 -15.85
N LYS A 305 6.42 15.58 -15.20
CA LYS A 305 5.14 14.86 -15.29
C LYS A 305 4.50 14.75 -13.93
N LEU A 306 3.18 14.77 -13.88
CA LEU A 306 2.45 14.41 -12.65
C LEU A 306 2.71 12.94 -12.31
N HIS A 307 2.61 12.58 -11.03
CA HIS A 307 2.82 11.20 -10.58
C HIS A 307 1.98 10.16 -11.36
N SER A 308 0.68 10.42 -11.54
CA SER A 308 -0.20 9.55 -12.33
C SER A 308 0.22 9.42 -13.79
N GLU A 309 0.69 10.50 -14.40
CA GLU A 309 1.17 10.52 -15.78
C GLU A 309 2.51 9.79 -15.93
N TYR A 310 3.41 9.94 -14.97
CA TYR A 310 4.68 9.22 -14.94
C TYR A 310 4.44 7.71 -14.84
N LEU A 311 3.60 7.27 -13.90
CA LEU A 311 3.21 5.86 -13.76
C LEU A 311 2.56 5.33 -15.05
N TRP A 312 1.66 6.09 -15.67
CA TRP A 312 1.04 5.69 -16.93
C TRP A 312 2.08 5.42 -18.03
N HIS A 313 3.01 6.35 -18.24
CA HIS A 313 4.08 6.19 -19.23
C HIS A 313 4.97 4.99 -18.90
N HIS A 314 5.27 4.76 -17.61
CA HIS A 314 6.04 3.61 -17.18
C HIS A 314 5.33 2.29 -17.53
N ILE A 315 4.04 2.17 -17.22
CA ILE A 315 3.24 0.97 -17.55
C ILE A 315 3.20 0.76 -19.06
N VAL A 316 2.90 1.81 -19.84
CA VAL A 316 2.81 1.73 -21.30
C VAL A 316 4.15 1.29 -21.91
N ASN A 317 5.24 1.93 -21.51
CA ASN A 317 6.55 1.63 -22.07
C ASN A 317 7.01 0.20 -21.73
N ASN A 318 6.76 -0.29 -20.53
CA ASN A 318 7.15 -1.65 -20.14
C ASN A 318 6.20 -2.75 -20.66
N SER A 319 4.90 -2.45 -20.76
CA SER A 319 3.90 -3.46 -21.14
C SER A 319 3.67 -3.55 -22.66
N LEU A 320 4.06 -2.53 -23.43
CA LEU A 320 3.78 -2.43 -24.87
C LEU A 320 5.01 -2.41 -25.77
N GLN A 321 6.22 -2.58 -25.22
CA GLN A 321 7.49 -2.51 -25.97
C GLN A 321 7.65 -3.56 -27.09
N SER A 322 6.77 -4.56 -27.18
CA SER A 322 6.99 -5.74 -28.04
C SER A 322 5.89 -6.00 -29.08
N TYR A 323 4.93 -5.08 -29.29
CA TYR A 323 3.74 -5.43 -30.08
C TYR A 323 3.14 -4.32 -30.94
N GLU A 324 3.18 -4.52 -32.27
CA GLU A 324 2.60 -3.63 -33.29
C GLU A 324 1.05 -3.54 -33.25
N LYS A 325 0.35 -4.39 -32.49
CA LYS A 325 -1.12 -4.41 -32.38
C LYS A 325 -1.58 -4.68 -30.93
N LEU A 326 -2.46 -3.83 -30.40
CA LEU A 326 -3.12 -4.01 -29.10
C LEU A 326 -4.32 -4.97 -29.22
N ALA A 327 -4.12 -6.22 -28.83
CA ALA A 327 -5.16 -7.24 -28.71
C ALA A 327 -5.93 -7.11 -27.37
N PRO A 328 -7.15 -7.65 -27.23
CA PRO A 328 -7.94 -7.61 -25.99
C PRO A 328 -7.16 -8.07 -24.75
N GLU A 329 -6.34 -9.11 -24.87
CA GLU A 329 -5.49 -9.65 -23.81
C GLU A 329 -4.49 -8.62 -23.29
N LYS A 330 -4.04 -7.69 -24.13
CA LYS A 330 -3.09 -6.63 -23.75
C LYS A 330 -3.75 -5.49 -23.01
N TYR A 331 -5.01 -5.19 -23.33
CA TYR A 331 -5.80 -4.26 -22.52
C TYR A 331 -6.02 -4.83 -21.12
N SER A 332 -6.24 -6.14 -21.00
CA SER A 332 -6.33 -6.82 -19.71
C SER A 332 -5.03 -6.73 -18.91
N VAL A 333 -3.86 -6.95 -19.55
CA VAL A 333 -2.55 -6.76 -18.88
C VAL A 333 -2.34 -5.32 -18.41
N LEU A 334 -2.66 -4.34 -19.27
CA LEU A 334 -2.55 -2.91 -18.95
C LEU A 334 -3.46 -2.55 -17.77
N GLU A 335 -4.70 -3.04 -17.79
CA GLU A 335 -5.69 -2.85 -16.72
C GLU A 335 -5.25 -3.48 -15.42
N HIS A 336 -4.83 -4.73 -15.44
CA HIS A 336 -4.28 -5.40 -14.26
C HIS A 336 -3.12 -4.62 -13.67
N LYS A 337 -2.21 -4.10 -14.51
CA LYS A 337 -1.03 -3.35 -14.06
C LYS A 337 -1.37 -2.01 -13.42
N PHE A 338 -2.24 -1.18 -14.02
CA PHE A 338 -2.59 0.08 -13.34
C PHE A 338 -3.49 -0.15 -12.13
N MET A 339 -4.30 -1.23 -12.10
CA MET A 339 -5.10 -1.56 -10.92
C MET A 339 -4.25 -2.03 -9.74
N GLU A 340 -3.11 -2.68 -9.98
CA GLU A 340 -2.08 -2.97 -8.96
C GLU A 340 -1.63 -1.68 -8.25
N TYR A 341 -1.38 -0.61 -9.00
CA TYR A 341 -1.03 0.70 -8.43
C TYR A 341 -2.23 1.39 -7.76
N VAL A 342 -3.42 1.33 -8.34
CA VAL A 342 -4.62 1.92 -7.72
C VAL A 342 -4.90 1.28 -6.37
N ASN A 343 -4.82 -0.05 -6.27
CA ASN A 343 -5.18 -0.78 -5.05
C ASN A 343 -4.21 -0.54 -3.88
N THR A 344 -2.98 -0.10 -4.15
CA THR A 344 -2.00 0.27 -3.11
C THR A 344 -2.22 1.66 -2.52
N ILE A 345 -3.02 2.52 -3.18
CA ILE A 345 -3.33 3.87 -2.65
C ILE A 345 -4.26 3.76 -1.45
N SER A 346 -3.80 4.15 -0.26
CA SER A 346 -4.59 4.03 0.97
C SER A 346 -5.80 4.98 1.00
N ASN A 347 -5.64 6.23 0.57
CA ASN A 347 -6.72 7.22 0.57
C ASN A 347 -7.78 6.92 -0.51
N SER A 348 -9.03 6.67 -0.10
CA SER A 348 -10.12 6.24 -0.99
C SER A 348 -10.51 7.27 -2.05
N SER A 349 -10.44 8.56 -1.71
CA SER A 349 -10.75 9.66 -2.64
C SER A 349 -9.69 9.73 -3.75
N ILE A 350 -8.41 9.73 -3.38
CA ILE A 350 -7.31 9.75 -4.36
C ILE A 350 -7.31 8.47 -5.20
N ARG A 351 -7.53 7.32 -4.57
CA ARG A 351 -7.66 6.02 -5.26
C ARG A 351 -8.67 6.10 -6.40
N ARG A 352 -9.86 6.67 -6.15
CA ARG A 352 -10.90 6.88 -7.17
C ARG A 352 -10.39 7.74 -8.32
N TYR A 353 -9.78 8.89 -8.06
CA TYR A 353 -9.31 9.78 -9.13
C TYR A 353 -8.15 9.19 -9.95
N TYR A 354 -7.24 8.44 -9.32
CA TYR A 354 -6.20 7.71 -10.03
C TYR A 354 -6.78 6.60 -10.92
N ARG A 355 -7.78 5.86 -10.42
CA ARG A 355 -8.50 4.85 -11.19
C ARG A 355 -9.16 5.47 -12.43
N ASP A 356 -9.92 6.55 -12.24
CA ASP A 356 -10.62 7.24 -13.33
C ASP A 356 -9.61 7.78 -14.35
N TYR A 357 -8.49 8.35 -13.90
CA TYR A 357 -7.40 8.80 -14.77
C TYR A 357 -6.84 7.67 -15.64
N PHE A 358 -6.49 6.53 -15.06
CA PHE A 358 -5.92 5.40 -15.81
C PHE A 358 -6.93 4.77 -16.77
N TYR A 359 -8.19 4.61 -16.38
CA TYR A 359 -9.24 4.11 -17.29
C TYR A 359 -9.46 5.04 -18.47
N ASN A 360 -9.45 6.36 -18.25
CA ASN A 360 -9.55 7.35 -19.32
C ASN A 360 -8.35 7.24 -20.27
N LYS A 361 -7.13 7.12 -19.75
CA LYS A 361 -5.92 6.92 -20.57
C LYS A 361 -5.95 5.62 -21.38
N ALA A 362 -6.43 4.52 -20.79
CA ALA A 362 -6.62 3.26 -21.51
C ALA A 362 -7.71 3.37 -22.60
N SER A 363 -8.75 4.17 -22.38
CA SER A 363 -9.78 4.46 -23.39
C SER A 363 -9.26 5.32 -24.55
N GLU A 364 -8.46 6.34 -24.24
CA GLU A 364 -7.77 7.19 -25.22
C GLU A 364 -6.86 6.33 -26.13
N LEU A 365 -6.07 5.44 -25.53
CA LEU A 365 -5.21 4.49 -26.25
C LEU A 365 -6.04 3.59 -27.17
N ARG A 366 -7.15 3.01 -26.68
CA ARG A 366 -8.08 2.23 -27.53
C ARG A 366 -8.58 3.00 -28.74
N SER A 367 -8.91 4.26 -28.53
CA SER A 367 -9.52 5.12 -29.55
C SER A 367 -8.52 5.56 -30.62
N SER A 368 -7.26 5.83 -30.24
CA SER A 368 -6.19 6.19 -31.19
C SER A 368 -5.84 5.04 -32.12
N PHE A 369 -5.73 3.81 -31.60
CA PHE A 369 -5.48 2.62 -32.41
C PHE A 369 -6.62 2.29 -33.37
N LYS A 370 -7.89 2.46 -32.96
CA LYS A 370 -9.04 2.30 -33.87
C LYS A 370 -8.97 3.28 -35.05
N LYS A 371 -8.60 4.54 -34.82
CA LYS A 371 -8.43 5.54 -35.89
C LYS A 371 -7.29 5.18 -36.85
N GLN A 372 -6.19 4.64 -36.35
CA GLN A 372 -5.01 4.28 -37.15
C GLN A 372 -5.26 3.04 -38.05
N ILE A 373 -6.09 2.10 -37.58
CA ILE A 373 -6.54 0.93 -38.37
C ILE A 373 -7.56 1.34 -39.45
N PHE A 374 -8.46 2.28 -39.14
CA PHE A 374 -9.45 2.77 -40.10
C PHE A 374 -8.83 3.61 -41.23
N ASN A 375 -7.75 4.33 -40.96
CA ASN A 375 -7.06 5.14 -41.98
C ASN A 375 -6.11 4.33 -42.88
N SER A 376 -5.75 3.09 -42.53
CA SER A 376 -4.83 2.24 -43.32
C SER A 376 -5.54 1.25 -44.25
N LYS A 377 -6.89 1.20 -44.25
CA LYS A 377 -7.68 0.37 -45.17
C LYS A 377 -8.61 1.21 -46.04
N THR A 378 -8.04 1.91 -47.03
CA THR A 378 -8.79 2.23 -48.25
C THR A 378 -8.79 0.99 -49.14
N GLY A 379 -9.93 0.28 -49.16
CA GLY A 379 -10.17 -0.81 -50.11
C GLY A 379 -10.22 -2.21 -49.50
N ALA A 380 -11.20 -2.48 -48.64
CA ALA A 380 -11.76 -3.82 -48.48
C ALA A 380 -13.16 -3.70 -47.85
N THR A 381 -14.09 -4.46 -48.42
CA THR A 381 -15.53 -4.45 -48.18
C THR A 381 -15.94 -4.59 -46.71
N LYS A 382 -17.00 -3.87 -46.36
CA LYS A 382 -17.65 -3.68 -45.04
C LYS A 382 -18.25 -4.97 -44.40
N GLY A 383 -17.82 -6.17 -44.82
CA GLY A 383 -18.57 -7.42 -44.60
C GLY A 383 -18.11 -8.37 -43.49
N GLU A 384 -16.87 -8.30 -42.99
CA GLU A 384 -16.29 -9.47 -42.26
C GLU A 384 -15.77 -9.22 -40.84
N TYR A 385 -16.17 -8.14 -40.16
CA TYR A 385 -15.84 -7.91 -38.73
C TYR A 385 -17.08 -7.80 -37.82
N LEU A 386 -18.17 -8.52 -38.13
CA LEU A 386 -19.42 -8.45 -37.37
C LEU A 386 -19.78 -9.71 -36.55
N HIS A 387 -18.87 -10.66 -36.36
CA HIS A 387 -19.10 -11.79 -35.47
C HIS A 387 -18.01 -11.89 -34.41
N ASN A 388 -18.26 -11.21 -33.30
CA ASN A 388 -17.97 -11.62 -31.91
C ASN A 388 -18.04 -10.39 -30.98
N LYS A 389 -19.23 -9.79 -30.86
CA LYS A 389 -19.53 -8.89 -29.72
C LYS A 389 -20.11 -9.76 -28.60
N SER A 390 -19.74 -9.50 -27.35
CA SER A 390 -20.38 -10.18 -26.21
C SER A 390 -21.87 -9.81 -26.17
N PRO A 391 -22.75 -10.70 -25.65
CA PRO A 391 -24.18 -10.44 -25.54
C PRO A 391 -24.48 -9.09 -24.85
N GLU A 392 -23.70 -8.68 -23.84
CA GLU A 392 -23.92 -7.41 -23.14
C GLU A 392 -23.58 -6.18 -24.00
N LEU A 393 -22.57 -6.29 -24.89
CA LEU A 393 -22.22 -5.22 -25.83
C LEU A 393 -23.28 -5.05 -26.93
N ILE A 394 -23.94 -6.14 -27.33
CA ILE A 394 -25.05 -6.11 -28.28
C ILE A 394 -26.29 -5.47 -27.64
N GLU A 395 -26.59 -5.83 -26.40
CA GLU A 395 -27.70 -5.27 -25.62
C GLU A 395 -27.50 -3.78 -25.31
N ALA A 396 -26.28 -3.36 -24.96
CA ALA A 396 -25.95 -1.95 -24.70
C ALA A 396 -26.06 -1.07 -25.95
N GLU A 397 -25.62 -1.55 -27.11
CA GLU A 397 -25.77 -0.85 -28.39
C GLU A 397 -27.24 -0.79 -28.85
N GLN A 398 -28.02 -1.85 -28.60
CA GLN A 398 -29.46 -1.85 -28.87
C GLN A 398 -30.18 -0.83 -27.98
N ASN A 399 -29.91 -0.81 -26.68
CA ASN A 399 -30.51 0.15 -25.74
C ASN A 399 -30.19 1.61 -26.10
N GLN A 400 -28.96 1.89 -26.54
CA GLN A 400 -28.58 3.21 -27.09
C GLN A 400 -29.41 3.58 -28.33
N ALA A 401 -29.58 2.64 -29.27
CA ALA A 401 -30.41 2.89 -30.46
C ALA A 401 -31.89 3.14 -30.09
N VAL A 402 -32.43 2.43 -29.09
CA VAL A 402 -33.82 2.60 -28.63
C VAL A 402 -34.05 3.96 -27.99
N ILE A 403 -33.14 4.42 -27.12
CA ILE A 403 -33.23 5.75 -26.50
C ILE A 403 -33.18 6.85 -27.57
N LEU A 404 -32.26 6.75 -28.55
CA LEU A 404 -32.22 7.69 -29.67
C LEU A 404 -33.48 7.62 -30.54
N ARG A 405 -34.02 6.42 -30.76
CA ARG A 405 -35.26 6.26 -31.51
C ARG A 405 -36.42 6.96 -30.80
N ILE A 406 -36.58 6.78 -29.49
CA ILE A 406 -37.63 7.43 -28.71
C ILE A 406 -37.48 8.95 -28.72
N ALA A 407 -36.26 9.46 -28.55
CA ALA A 407 -35.96 10.90 -28.60
C ALA A 407 -36.31 11.55 -29.95
N VAL A 408 -36.17 10.81 -31.05
CA VAL A 408 -36.51 11.29 -32.41
C VAL A 408 -37.99 11.10 -32.73
N GLU A 409 -38.59 9.99 -32.28
CA GLU A 409 -40.00 9.65 -32.56
C GLU A 409 -40.96 10.53 -31.74
N PHE A 410 -40.60 10.84 -30.49
CA PHE A 410 -41.38 11.63 -29.53
C PHE A 410 -40.54 12.75 -28.90
N PRO A 411 -40.08 13.74 -29.70
CA PRO A 411 -39.19 14.81 -29.22
C PRO A 411 -39.78 15.63 -28.06
N GLU A 412 -41.10 15.69 -27.94
CA GLU A 412 -41.81 16.34 -26.84
C GLU A 412 -41.58 15.70 -25.47
N ILE A 413 -41.03 14.49 -25.39
CA ILE A 413 -40.59 13.88 -24.13
C ILE A 413 -39.42 14.67 -23.54
N LEU A 414 -38.50 15.15 -24.38
CA LEU A 414 -37.31 15.90 -23.97
C LEU A 414 -37.61 17.36 -23.57
N ASN A 415 -38.84 17.82 -23.73
CA ASN A 415 -39.28 19.08 -23.13
C ASN A 415 -39.52 18.96 -21.62
N ARG A 416 -39.55 17.73 -21.08
CA ARG A 416 -39.62 17.48 -19.64
C ARG A 416 -38.19 17.45 -19.07
N PRO A 417 -37.90 18.24 -18.03
CA PRO A 417 -36.54 18.37 -17.48
C PRO A 417 -35.87 17.04 -17.15
N ILE A 418 -36.60 16.10 -16.55
CA ILE A 418 -36.04 14.82 -16.11
C ILE A 418 -35.56 13.94 -17.29
N PHE A 419 -36.33 13.91 -18.38
CA PHE A 419 -35.97 13.14 -19.57
C PHE A 419 -34.87 13.82 -20.38
N PHE A 420 -34.86 15.16 -20.39
CA PHE A 420 -33.78 15.93 -21.00
C PHE A 420 -32.44 15.70 -20.30
N GLU A 421 -32.44 15.72 -18.96
CA GLU A 421 -31.27 15.46 -18.14
C GLU A 421 -30.78 14.02 -18.32
N GLN A 422 -31.68 13.04 -18.25
CA GLN A 422 -31.37 11.64 -18.52
C GLN A 422 -30.78 11.45 -19.92
N PHE A 423 -31.39 12.07 -20.94
CA PHE A 423 -30.90 11.98 -22.31
C PHE A 423 -29.53 12.61 -22.48
N SER A 424 -29.27 13.75 -21.83
CA SER A 424 -27.99 14.48 -21.91
C SER A 424 -26.83 13.73 -21.28
N HIS A 425 -27.09 13.02 -20.19
CA HIS A 425 -26.09 12.21 -19.48
C HIS A 425 -26.02 10.76 -19.97
N PHE A 426 -26.91 10.35 -20.88
CA PHE A 426 -26.87 9.00 -21.45
C PHE A 426 -25.61 8.82 -22.31
N GLU A 427 -24.87 7.75 -22.06
CA GLU A 427 -23.62 7.48 -22.77
C GLU A 427 -23.89 6.80 -24.11
N PHE A 428 -23.46 7.43 -25.20
CA PHE A 428 -23.56 6.91 -26.55
C PHE A 428 -22.19 6.66 -27.18
N THR A 429 -22.13 5.69 -28.08
CA THR A 429 -20.98 5.48 -28.99
C THR A 429 -20.75 6.69 -29.91
N ASN A 430 -19.53 6.84 -30.45
CA ASN A 430 -19.06 8.08 -31.09
C ASN A 430 -20.00 8.70 -32.16
N GLU A 431 -20.65 7.90 -33.02
CA GLU A 431 -21.57 8.43 -34.04
C GLU A 431 -22.95 8.78 -33.46
N MET A 432 -23.45 7.96 -32.53
CA MET A 432 -24.70 8.21 -31.79
C MET A 432 -24.60 9.41 -30.84
N LYS A 433 -23.42 9.66 -30.27
CA LYS A 433 -23.14 10.83 -29.41
C LYS A 433 -23.19 12.15 -30.20
N ARG A 434 -22.72 12.16 -31.44
CA ARG A 434 -22.86 13.33 -32.33
C ARG A 434 -24.33 13.62 -32.64
N LEU A 435 -25.13 12.57 -32.82
CA LEU A 435 -26.56 12.70 -33.04
C LEU A 435 -27.27 13.22 -31.78
N GLN A 436 -26.94 12.68 -30.60
CA GLN A 436 -27.43 13.16 -29.30
C GLN A 436 -27.16 14.65 -29.10
N GLN A 437 -25.91 15.10 -29.30
CA GLN A 437 -25.56 16.52 -29.15
C GLN A 437 -26.38 17.40 -30.09
N ARG A 438 -26.56 16.99 -31.36
CA ARG A 438 -27.38 17.75 -32.29
C ARG A 438 -28.85 17.83 -31.86
N ILE A 439 -29.41 16.73 -31.35
CA ILE A 439 -30.78 16.71 -30.82
C ILE A 439 -30.92 17.69 -29.64
N ILE A 440 -29.96 17.68 -28.71
CA ILE A 440 -29.90 18.61 -27.57
C ILE A 440 -29.83 20.06 -28.06
N ASP A 441 -28.95 20.35 -29.02
CA ASP A 441 -28.79 21.71 -29.56
C ASP A 441 -30.07 22.21 -30.26
N VAL A 442 -30.77 21.33 -30.98
CA VAL A 442 -32.00 21.68 -31.69
C VAL A 442 -33.16 21.93 -30.73
N ILE A 443 -33.30 21.08 -29.70
CA ILE A 443 -34.38 21.19 -28.70
C ILE A 443 -34.15 22.40 -27.78
N SER A 444 -32.91 22.67 -27.41
CA SER A 444 -32.56 23.83 -26.55
C SER A 444 -32.81 25.17 -27.24
N ASN A 445 -32.75 25.21 -28.58
CA ASN A 445 -32.92 26.44 -29.36
C ASN A 445 -34.34 26.64 -29.91
N LYS A 446 -35.20 25.60 -29.93
CA LYS A 446 -36.57 25.67 -30.46
C LYS A 446 -37.55 24.98 -29.51
N SER A 447 -38.33 25.77 -28.77
CA SER A 447 -39.16 25.33 -27.64
C SER A 447 -40.31 24.37 -27.95
N LYS A 448 -40.66 24.15 -29.23
CA LYS A 448 -41.64 23.14 -29.66
C LYS A 448 -41.29 22.62 -31.06
N LEU A 449 -40.49 21.56 -31.13
CA LEU A 449 -40.17 20.89 -32.38
C LEU A 449 -40.90 19.55 -32.49
N GLY A 450 -41.66 19.34 -33.57
CA GLY A 450 -42.29 18.05 -33.87
C GLY A 450 -41.35 17.09 -34.60
N LYS A 451 -41.69 15.80 -34.59
CA LYS A 451 -40.91 14.70 -35.21
C LYS A 451 -40.42 15.00 -36.63
N GLU A 452 -41.29 15.51 -37.51
CA GLU A 452 -40.95 15.76 -38.91
C GLU A 452 -39.90 16.87 -39.08
N ALA A 453 -40.00 17.93 -38.29
CA ALA A 453 -39.03 19.02 -38.29
C ALA A 453 -37.68 18.57 -37.72
N LEU A 454 -37.69 17.72 -36.69
CA LEU A 454 -36.47 17.13 -36.13
C LEU A 454 -35.79 16.23 -37.17
N LEU A 455 -36.56 15.35 -37.81
CA LEU A 455 -36.02 14.46 -38.84
C LEU A 455 -35.36 15.21 -39.99
N GLN A 456 -35.89 16.36 -40.42
CA GLN A 456 -35.27 17.19 -41.45
C GLN A 456 -33.89 17.72 -41.04
N GLU A 457 -33.75 18.23 -39.81
CA GLU A 457 -32.48 18.72 -39.24
C GLU A 457 -31.43 17.62 -39.10
N LEU A 458 -31.89 16.37 -38.95
CA LEU A 458 -31.02 15.24 -38.73
C LEU A 458 -30.75 14.40 -39.99
N LYS A 459 -31.32 14.74 -41.16
CA LYS A 459 -31.12 14.02 -42.44
C LYS A 459 -29.65 13.85 -42.85
N GLN A 460 -28.79 14.76 -42.39
CA GLN A 460 -27.34 14.74 -42.66
C GLN A 460 -26.57 13.67 -41.86
N PHE A 461 -27.21 13.00 -40.89
CA PHE A 461 -26.57 11.95 -40.09
C PHE A 461 -26.98 10.57 -40.61
N ASP A 462 -26.07 9.88 -41.28
CA ASP A 462 -26.29 8.51 -41.80
C ASP A 462 -26.70 7.52 -40.70
N VAL A 463 -26.26 7.77 -39.45
CA VAL A 463 -26.55 6.94 -38.29
C VAL A 463 -28.05 6.86 -37.96
N ILE A 464 -28.88 7.81 -38.41
CA ILE A 464 -30.34 7.74 -38.20
C ILE A 464 -30.96 6.57 -38.94
N LYS A 465 -30.56 6.31 -40.18
CA LYS A 465 -31.09 5.16 -40.94
C LYS A 465 -30.78 3.86 -40.21
N TYR A 466 -29.57 3.77 -39.68
CA TYR A 466 -29.13 2.65 -38.85
C TYR A 466 -29.97 2.49 -37.57
N VAL A 467 -30.21 3.58 -36.83
CA VAL A 467 -31.07 3.56 -35.62
C VAL A 467 -32.47 3.06 -35.97
N PHE A 468 -33.08 3.57 -37.03
CA PHE A 468 -34.43 3.19 -37.44
C PHE A 468 -34.53 1.74 -37.94
N GLU A 469 -33.51 1.26 -38.64
CA GLU A 469 -33.43 -0.13 -39.12
C GLU A 469 -33.27 -1.11 -37.95
N LYS A 470 -32.39 -0.82 -37.00
CA LYS A 470 -32.10 -1.68 -35.84
C LYS A 470 -33.21 -1.72 -34.79
N THR A 471 -34.03 -0.68 -34.68
CA THR A 471 -35.17 -0.64 -33.75
C THR A 471 -36.51 -0.96 -34.41
N SER A 472 -36.51 -1.38 -35.68
CA SER A 472 -37.74 -1.62 -36.46
C SER A 472 -38.68 -2.67 -35.85
N VAL A 473 -38.13 -3.64 -35.12
CA VAL A 473 -38.88 -4.69 -34.41
C VAL A 473 -39.68 -4.13 -33.23
N LEU A 474 -39.30 -2.97 -32.69
CA LEU A 474 -39.93 -2.32 -31.54
C LEU A 474 -41.08 -1.38 -31.93
N ASN A 475 -41.41 -1.26 -33.22
CA ASN A 475 -42.45 -0.36 -33.72
C ASN A 475 -43.84 -0.62 -33.08
N SER A 476 -44.15 -1.85 -32.66
CA SER A 476 -45.39 -2.17 -31.96
C SER A 476 -45.41 -1.72 -30.49
N GLN A 477 -44.24 -1.66 -29.84
CA GLN A 477 -44.05 -1.23 -28.45
C GLN A 477 -43.87 0.29 -28.33
N LEU A 478 -43.45 0.96 -29.41
CA LEU A 478 -43.27 2.41 -29.52
C LEU A 478 -44.44 3.09 -30.25
N SER A 479 -45.63 2.49 -30.22
CA SER A 479 -46.82 2.98 -30.91
C SER A 479 -47.44 4.23 -30.28
N GLU A 480 -47.26 4.43 -28.97
CA GLU A 480 -47.76 5.57 -28.21
C GLU A 480 -46.72 6.12 -27.23
N ARG A 481 -46.77 7.44 -26.98
CA ARG A 481 -45.82 8.16 -26.12
C ARG A 481 -45.68 7.56 -24.72
N LYS A 482 -46.79 7.14 -24.07
CA LYS A 482 -46.75 6.56 -22.72
C LYS A 482 -45.96 5.25 -22.69
N SER A 483 -46.08 4.42 -23.73
CA SER A 483 -45.31 3.17 -23.86
C SER A 483 -43.83 3.46 -24.09
N ALA A 484 -43.51 4.48 -24.88
CA ALA A 484 -42.14 4.92 -25.08
C ALA A 484 -41.49 5.47 -23.78
N GLU A 485 -42.23 6.21 -22.95
CA GLU A 485 -41.75 6.68 -21.64
C GLU A 485 -41.45 5.50 -20.68
N ILE A 486 -42.26 4.45 -20.70
CA ILE A 486 -42.02 3.22 -19.90
C ILE A 486 -40.77 2.49 -20.37
N VAL A 487 -40.61 2.29 -21.69
CA VAL A 487 -39.43 1.63 -22.27
C VAL A 487 -38.16 2.43 -21.94
N TRP A 488 -38.22 3.75 -22.04
CA TRP A 488 -37.10 4.64 -21.67
C TRP A 488 -36.71 4.47 -20.20
N ASN A 489 -37.67 4.58 -19.28
CA ASN A 489 -37.41 4.47 -17.85
C ASN A 489 -36.87 3.10 -17.47
N ASN A 490 -37.36 2.02 -18.08
CA ASN A 490 -36.83 0.68 -17.85
C ASN A 490 -35.37 0.54 -18.29
N ILE A 491 -34.99 1.13 -19.43
CA ILE A 491 -33.61 1.11 -19.91
C ILE A 491 -32.68 1.92 -18.98
N VAL A 492 -33.12 3.10 -18.54
CA VAL A 492 -32.35 3.94 -17.61
C VAL A 492 -32.19 3.23 -16.26
N LEU A 493 -33.29 2.67 -15.72
CA LEU A 493 -33.29 1.98 -14.44
C LEU A 493 -32.46 0.68 -14.48
N LEU A 494 -32.49 -0.07 -15.58
CA LEU A 494 -31.59 -1.23 -15.77
C LEU A 494 -30.12 -0.80 -15.82
N LYS A 495 -29.81 0.36 -16.44
CA LYS A 495 -28.45 0.91 -16.47
C LYS A 495 -27.99 1.33 -15.08
N GLU A 496 -28.82 2.05 -14.33
CA GLU A 496 -28.55 2.47 -12.95
C GLU A 496 -28.41 1.27 -12.02
N LEU A 497 -29.27 0.26 -12.17
CA LEU A 497 -29.23 -0.95 -11.37
C LEU A 497 -28.00 -1.80 -11.68
N ASN A 498 -27.55 -1.83 -12.95
CA ASN A 498 -26.29 -2.46 -13.32
C ASN A 498 -25.07 -1.65 -12.84
N ALA A 499 -25.14 -0.32 -12.84
CA ALA A 499 -24.11 0.55 -12.28
C ALA A 499 -24.01 0.36 -10.75
N LEU A 500 -25.14 0.31 -10.05
CA LEU A 500 -25.22 0.02 -8.61
C LEU A 500 -24.78 -1.41 -8.28
N ARG A 501 -25.12 -2.39 -9.12
CA ARG A 501 -24.60 -3.77 -8.97
C ARG A 501 -23.10 -3.81 -9.17
N LYS A 502 -22.57 -3.10 -10.16
CA LYS A 502 -21.13 -3.00 -10.41
C LYS A 502 -20.43 -2.27 -9.26
N GLU A 503 -20.99 -1.18 -8.77
CA GLU A 503 -20.50 -0.43 -7.61
C GLU A 503 -20.57 -1.26 -6.32
N ARG A 504 -21.63 -2.06 -6.12
CA ARG A 504 -21.74 -3.00 -4.99
C ARG A 504 -20.78 -4.18 -5.11
N THR A 505 -20.51 -4.65 -6.34
CA THR A 505 -19.55 -5.72 -6.61
C THR A 505 -18.11 -5.21 -6.46
N GLU A 506 -17.83 -3.98 -6.89
CA GLU A 506 -16.56 -3.28 -6.69
C GLU A 506 -16.35 -2.89 -5.22
N ALA A 507 -17.40 -2.51 -4.48
CA ALA A 507 -17.37 -2.28 -3.03
C ALA A 507 -17.08 -3.58 -2.25
N ARG A 508 -17.69 -4.69 -2.67
CA ARG A 508 -17.41 -6.04 -2.14
C ARG A 508 -16.00 -6.54 -2.45
N LEU A 509 -15.47 -6.22 -3.64
CA LEU A 509 -14.11 -6.60 -4.06
C LEU A 509 -13.01 -5.68 -3.50
N SER A 510 -13.36 -4.47 -3.04
CA SER A 510 -12.41 -3.49 -2.47
C SER A 510 -12.37 -3.45 -0.94
N GLY A 511 -13.13 -4.32 -0.25
CA GLY A 511 -13.07 -4.49 1.20
C GLY A 511 -13.70 -3.37 2.04
N ASN A 512 -14.49 -2.48 1.45
CA ASN A 512 -15.28 -1.50 2.19
C ASN A 512 -16.61 -2.12 2.63
N LEU A 513 -16.74 -2.49 3.91
CA LEU A 513 -18.00 -2.92 4.52
C LEU A 513 -18.88 -1.75 5.04
N ASP A 514 -18.43 -0.50 4.92
CA ASP A 514 -19.14 0.67 5.47
C ASP A 514 -19.95 1.49 4.43
N LEU A 515 -20.68 0.82 3.55
CA LEU A 515 -21.72 1.48 2.72
C LEU A 515 -23.13 0.92 2.93
N GLU A 516 -23.36 0.14 4.00
CA GLU A 516 -24.71 -0.22 4.45
C GLU A 516 -25.19 0.62 5.67
N GLY A 517 -24.37 1.54 6.21
CA GLY A 517 -24.65 2.24 7.48
C GLY A 517 -24.92 3.76 7.45
N SER A 518 -24.71 4.47 6.34
CA SER A 518 -24.70 5.94 6.34
C SER A 518 -25.97 6.57 5.74
N SER A 519 -27.12 6.39 6.39
CA SER A 519 -28.33 7.19 6.11
C SER A 519 -29.07 7.69 7.37
N SER A 520 -28.46 7.63 8.56
CA SER A 520 -29.16 8.01 9.82
C SER A 520 -28.75 9.36 10.43
N ALA A 521 -27.97 10.21 9.74
CA ALA A 521 -27.40 11.42 10.34
C ALA A 521 -27.71 12.74 9.60
N PHE A 522 -28.93 12.93 9.08
CA PHE A 522 -29.44 14.26 8.70
C PHE A 522 -30.96 14.35 8.95
N LEU A 523 -31.38 14.17 10.20
CA LEU A 523 -32.77 14.43 10.61
C LEU A 523 -32.78 15.29 11.87
N LYS A 524 -32.87 16.61 11.68
CA LYS A 524 -33.49 17.54 12.63
C LYS A 524 -33.70 18.91 11.99
N LYS A 525 -34.90 19.08 11.42
CA LYS A 525 -35.71 20.31 11.23
C LYS A 525 -36.47 20.21 9.92
N ASP A 526 -37.76 19.90 9.96
CA ASP A 526 -38.82 20.89 10.10
C ASP A 526 -40.17 20.17 10.08
N GLN A 527 -41.03 20.56 11.02
CA GLN A 527 -42.43 20.19 11.06
C GLN A 527 -43.24 21.14 10.16
N ALA A 528 -44.34 20.57 9.63
CA ALA A 528 -45.52 21.21 9.08
C ALA A 528 -45.40 21.80 7.66
N VAL A 529 -46.05 21.16 6.69
CA VAL A 529 -47.35 21.62 6.13
C VAL A 529 -48.08 20.40 5.54
N HIS A 530 -49.23 20.03 6.12
CA HIS A 530 -50.23 19.20 5.45
C HIS A 530 -51.21 20.11 4.71
N SER A 531 -51.52 19.77 3.45
CA SER A 531 -52.79 20.14 2.82
C SER A 531 -53.26 19.02 1.88
N ASP A 532 -54.38 18.43 2.26
CA ASP A 532 -55.41 17.65 1.55
C ASP A 532 -55.27 17.42 0.02
N ASN A 533 -55.41 16.16 -0.43
CA ASN A 533 -56.66 15.67 -1.04
C ASN A 533 -56.58 14.23 -1.63
N ALA A 534 -57.76 13.58 -1.60
CA ALA A 534 -58.24 12.43 -2.40
C ALA A 534 -57.94 10.99 -1.92
N THR A 535 -58.92 10.40 -1.23
CA THR A 535 -59.13 8.96 -1.03
C THR A 535 -59.38 8.22 -2.34
N SER A 536 -58.40 7.43 -2.78
CA SER A 536 -58.58 6.33 -3.73
C SER A 536 -58.44 5.01 -2.98
N SER A 537 -59.51 4.21 -2.89
CA SER A 537 -59.46 2.87 -2.31
C SER A 537 -58.81 1.90 -3.31
N PHE A 538 -57.67 1.33 -2.96
CA PHE A 538 -56.93 0.38 -3.80
C PHE A 538 -57.18 -1.05 -3.30
N SER A 539 -57.40 -2.02 -4.19
CA SER A 539 -57.50 -3.43 -3.81
C SER A 539 -56.15 -4.14 -4.00
N VAL A 540 -55.71 -4.88 -2.98
CA VAL A 540 -54.44 -5.62 -2.98
C VAL A 540 -54.66 -7.10 -2.69
N LYS A 541 -53.76 -7.96 -3.18
CA LYS A 541 -53.76 -9.40 -2.85
C LYS A 541 -52.75 -9.66 -1.74
N THR A 542 -53.20 -10.26 -0.64
CA THR A 542 -52.35 -10.65 0.48
C THR A 542 -52.07 -12.16 0.50
N GLN A 543 -50.95 -12.53 1.10
CA GLN A 543 -50.57 -13.90 1.45
C GLN A 543 -50.14 -13.92 2.92
N GLU A 544 -50.58 -14.93 3.66
CA GLU A 544 -50.14 -15.12 5.04
C GLU A 544 -48.80 -15.86 5.07
N CYS A 545 -47.81 -15.30 5.76
CA CYS A 545 -46.49 -15.90 5.93
C CYS A 545 -46.25 -16.19 7.42
N ALA A 546 -46.05 -17.47 7.75
CA ALA A 546 -45.70 -17.89 9.09
C ALA A 546 -44.19 -17.77 9.36
N PRO A 547 -43.78 -17.43 10.59
CA PRO A 547 -42.37 -17.37 10.98
C PRO A 547 -41.78 -18.78 11.09
N GLN A 548 -40.51 -18.90 10.73
CA GLN A 548 -39.71 -20.12 10.84
C GLN A 548 -38.42 -19.82 11.56
N ASN A 549 -38.06 -20.67 12.53
CA ASN A 549 -36.81 -20.53 13.25
C ASN A 549 -35.66 -21.04 12.37
N ARG A 550 -34.67 -20.20 12.09
CA ARG A 550 -33.53 -20.55 11.23
C ARG A 550 -32.23 -20.05 11.86
N THR A 551 -31.20 -20.90 11.80
CA THR A 551 -29.84 -20.52 12.17
C THR A 551 -29.29 -19.55 11.13
N ILE A 552 -28.85 -18.38 11.59
CA ILE A 552 -28.27 -17.36 10.72
C ILE A 552 -26.76 -17.59 10.64
N TYR A 553 -26.23 -17.56 9.42
CA TYR A 553 -24.80 -17.69 9.16
C TYR A 553 -24.20 -16.34 8.78
N LEU A 554 -23.08 -15.99 9.40
CA LEU A 554 -22.21 -14.90 8.98
C LEU A 554 -21.16 -15.42 8.02
N ASN A 555 -20.90 -14.68 6.95
CA ASN A 555 -19.93 -15.05 5.92
C ASN A 555 -18.68 -14.17 6.07
N PHE A 556 -17.52 -14.81 6.20
CA PHE A 556 -16.22 -14.16 6.36
C PHE A 556 -15.23 -14.68 5.32
N SER A 557 -14.17 -13.93 5.07
CA SER A 557 -13.03 -14.39 4.27
C SER A 557 -11.83 -14.62 5.18
N GLY A 558 -11.16 -15.76 5.01
CA GLY A 558 -10.01 -16.17 5.81
C GLY A 558 -8.88 -16.73 4.97
N THR A 559 -7.73 -16.95 5.61
CA THR A 559 -6.53 -17.50 4.97
C THR A 559 -6.14 -18.83 5.60
N VAL A 560 -5.82 -19.81 4.75
CA VAL A 560 -5.39 -21.14 5.17
C VAL A 560 -3.91 -21.14 5.53
N ASN A 561 -3.59 -21.59 6.74
CA ASN A 561 -2.25 -21.70 7.27
C ASN A 561 -2.01 -23.11 7.84
N PRO A 562 -0.79 -23.67 7.75
CA PRO A 562 -0.46 -24.92 8.43
C PRO A 562 -0.44 -24.70 9.94
N LEU A 563 -0.96 -25.65 10.73
CA LEU A 563 -0.93 -25.56 12.18
C LEU A 563 0.49 -25.81 12.74
N HIS A 564 1.20 -26.80 12.20
CA HIS A 564 2.50 -27.21 12.69
C HIS A 564 3.60 -26.83 11.69
N ARG A 565 4.52 -25.96 12.12
CA ARG A 565 5.72 -25.57 11.38
C ARG A 565 6.91 -25.59 12.34
N ALA A 566 8.03 -26.13 11.88
CA ALA A 566 9.28 -26.10 12.62
C ALA A 566 10.44 -25.73 11.70
N SER A 567 11.38 -24.95 12.21
CA SER A 567 12.58 -24.57 11.45
C SER A 567 13.64 -25.65 11.57
N LEU A 568 14.21 -26.04 10.42
CA LEU A 568 15.35 -26.95 10.33
C LEU A 568 16.62 -26.16 10.60
N VAL A 569 17.26 -26.46 11.74
CA VAL A 569 18.46 -25.77 12.22
C VAL A 569 19.57 -26.78 12.54
N PRO A 570 20.83 -26.52 12.16
CA PRO A 570 21.95 -27.34 12.55
C PRO A 570 22.31 -27.06 14.01
N LYS A 571 22.67 -28.10 14.77
CA LYS A 571 23.08 -27.95 16.17
C LYS A 571 24.58 -27.69 16.33
N ILE A 572 25.34 -27.90 15.26
CA ILE A 572 26.79 -27.66 15.20
C ILE A 572 27.13 -26.88 13.93
N SER A 573 28.29 -26.23 13.91
CA SER A 573 28.80 -25.55 12.72
C SER A 573 29.71 -26.46 11.89
N GLY A 574 29.68 -26.28 10.58
CA GLY A 574 30.57 -26.99 9.66
C GLY A 574 30.13 -26.87 8.20
N LYS A 575 30.88 -27.51 7.31
CA LYS A 575 30.58 -27.54 5.88
C LYS A 575 29.55 -28.64 5.57
N ILE A 576 28.58 -28.35 4.72
CA ILE A 576 27.61 -29.36 4.24
C ILE A 576 28.33 -30.26 3.23
N ILE A 577 28.26 -31.59 3.45
CA ILE A 577 28.89 -32.57 2.55
C ILE A 577 27.88 -33.26 1.63
N ALA A 578 26.62 -33.33 2.04
CA ALA A 578 25.56 -33.97 1.27
C ALA A 578 24.20 -33.43 1.72
N ILE A 579 23.30 -33.23 0.76
CA ILE A 579 21.87 -33.00 0.99
C ILE A 579 21.15 -34.26 0.51
N TYR A 580 20.56 -35.01 1.44
CA TYR A 580 19.89 -36.29 1.12
C TYR A 580 18.44 -36.10 0.70
N LEU A 581 17.76 -35.10 1.25
CA LEU A 581 16.34 -34.84 0.99
C LEU A 581 16.21 -33.41 0.42
N PRO A 582 15.79 -33.25 -0.85
CA PRO A 582 15.73 -31.95 -1.51
C PRO A 582 14.48 -31.14 -1.14
N ASP A 583 14.39 -29.92 -1.68
CA ASP A 583 13.21 -29.05 -1.59
C ASP A 583 11.92 -29.78 -2.00
N GLY A 584 10.85 -29.59 -1.23
CA GLY A 584 9.53 -30.19 -1.49
C GLY A 584 9.37 -31.65 -1.06
N GLU A 585 10.44 -32.32 -0.62
CA GLU A 585 10.39 -33.74 -0.24
C GLU A 585 9.60 -33.95 1.06
N LYS A 586 8.89 -35.09 1.15
CA LYS A 586 8.17 -35.49 2.36
C LYS A 586 9.12 -36.16 3.35
N VAL A 587 9.06 -35.72 4.61
CA VAL A 587 9.93 -36.19 5.69
C VAL A 587 9.13 -36.64 6.90
N LYS A 588 9.69 -37.59 7.65
CA LYS A 588 9.29 -37.93 9.00
C LYS A 588 10.24 -37.27 9.99
N ARG A 589 9.77 -37.13 11.23
CA ARG A 589 10.59 -36.74 12.36
C ARG A 589 11.81 -37.66 12.44
N ASP A 590 12.96 -37.04 12.67
CA ASP A 590 14.28 -37.65 12.76
C ASP A 590 14.86 -38.16 11.41
N ASP A 591 14.18 -37.99 10.28
CA ASP A 591 14.78 -38.24 8.96
C ASP A 591 15.95 -37.27 8.73
N VAL A 592 17.08 -37.80 8.23
CA VAL A 592 18.29 -37.02 7.96
C VAL A 592 18.10 -36.24 6.66
N VAL A 593 18.04 -34.90 6.76
CA VAL A 593 17.87 -34.02 5.61
C VAL A 593 19.20 -33.74 4.92
N LEU A 594 20.23 -33.41 5.71
CA LEU A 594 21.58 -33.13 5.23
C LEU A 594 22.62 -33.54 6.25
N LYS A 595 23.87 -33.65 5.79
CA LYS A 595 25.02 -34.04 6.61
C LYS A 595 26.08 -32.94 6.60
N ILE A 596 26.56 -32.61 7.78
CA ILE A 596 27.71 -31.74 8.03
C ILE A 596 28.96 -32.61 8.10
N GLU A 597 30.08 -32.06 7.64
CA GLU A 597 31.39 -32.71 7.69
C GLU A 597 31.79 -33.12 9.11
N ASP A 598 32.15 -34.39 9.27
CA ASP A 598 32.55 -34.96 10.57
C ASP A 598 33.92 -34.40 11.03
N TYR A 599 34.78 -33.93 10.11
CA TYR A 599 36.14 -33.41 10.35
C TYR A 599 36.99 -34.37 11.21
N ASP A 600 37.53 -33.93 12.35
CA ASP A 600 38.33 -34.74 13.27
C ASP A 600 37.52 -35.31 14.46
N ARG A 601 36.18 -35.17 14.43
CA ARG A 601 35.31 -35.54 15.56
C ARG A 601 35.32 -37.04 15.84
N ILE A 602 35.48 -37.86 14.81
CA ILE A 602 35.57 -39.32 14.94
C ILE A 602 36.83 -39.70 15.71
N GLU A 603 37.97 -39.12 15.35
CA GLU A 603 39.27 -39.34 15.99
C GLU A 603 39.26 -38.82 17.43
N GLN A 604 38.63 -37.65 17.68
CA GLN A 604 38.47 -37.11 19.02
C GLN A 604 37.61 -38.02 19.91
N ALA A 605 36.49 -38.53 19.40
CA ALA A 605 35.62 -39.46 20.13
C ALA A 605 36.35 -40.78 20.45
N GLN A 606 37.13 -41.32 19.51
CA GLN A 606 37.95 -42.52 19.75
C GLN A 606 39.00 -42.29 20.84
N LYS A 607 39.69 -41.13 20.83
CA LYS A 607 40.65 -40.74 21.86
C LYS A 607 39.98 -40.62 23.23
N ALA A 608 38.82 -39.97 23.31
CA ALA A 608 38.06 -39.84 24.55
C ALA A 608 37.58 -41.20 25.09
N LYS A 609 37.19 -42.13 24.20
CA LYS A 609 36.81 -43.50 24.57
C LYS A 609 37.98 -44.30 25.17
N ALA A 610 39.18 -44.15 24.61
CA ALA A 610 40.38 -44.76 25.17
C ALA A 610 40.71 -44.19 26.57
N LEU A 611 40.57 -42.87 26.73
CA LEU A 611 40.77 -42.20 28.02
C LEU A 611 39.74 -42.64 29.07
N LEU A 612 38.47 -42.76 28.70
CA LEU A 612 37.42 -43.28 29.58
C LEU A 612 37.78 -44.67 30.10
N LYS A 613 38.17 -45.57 29.21
CA LYS A 613 38.59 -46.93 29.59
C LYS A 613 39.78 -46.93 30.54
N GLN A 614 40.74 -46.02 30.36
CA GLN A 614 41.84 -45.84 31.30
C GLN A 614 41.34 -45.40 32.68
N ARG A 615 40.44 -44.42 32.75
CA ARG A 615 39.89 -43.90 34.02
C ARG A 615 39.01 -44.91 34.75
N GLU A 616 38.29 -45.76 34.02
CA GLU A 616 37.54 -46.88 34.61
C GLU A 616 38.48 -47.84 35.35
N ILE A 617 39.59 -48.22 34.71
CA ILE A 617 40.60 -49.11 35.32
C ILE A 617 41.24 -48.48 36.56
N GLU A 618 41.58 -47.18 36.50
CA GLU A 618 42.15 -46.43 37.62
C GLU A 618 41.18 -46.35 38.82
N TYR A 619 39.91 -46.06 38.57
CA TYR A 619 38.87 -46.05 39.60
C TYR A 619 38.64 -47.43 40.21
N ASP A 620 38.48 -48.47 39.38
CA ASP A 620 38.27 -49.85 39.84
C ASP A 620 39.43 -50.34 40.72
N SER A 621 40.66 -50.04 40.30
CA SER A 621 41.87 -50.41 41.03
C SER A 621 41.95 -49.69 42.38
N SER A 622 41.72 -48.38 42.39
CA SER A 622 41.74 -47.56 43.61
C SER A 622 40.63 -47.96 44.57
N HIS A 623 39.42 -48.22 44.07
CA HIS A 623 38.28 -48.65 44.85
C HIS A 623 38.51 -50.04 45.48
N LYS A 624 39.09 -51.00 44.73
CA LYS A 624 39.47 -52.32 45.26
C LYS A 624 40.57 -52.24 46.34
N LEU A 625 41.55 -51.36 46.19
CA LEU A 625 42.62 -51.15 47.16
C LEU A 625 42.10 -50.51 48.46
N ASN A 626 41.27 -49.47 48.34
CA ASN A 626 40.62 -48.84 49.50
C ASN A 626 39.71 -49.82 50.25
N LYS A 627 38.89 -50.62 49.52
CA LYS A 627 38.03 -51.66 50.12
C LYS A 627 38.82 -52.72 50.92
N LYS A 628 40.09 -52.93 50.59
CA LYS A 628 41.00 -53.83 51.31
C LYS A 628 41.80 -53.15 52.43
N GLY A 629 41.58 -51.85 52.68
CA GLY A 629 42.27 -51.06 53.71
C GLY A 629 43.64 -50.49 53.29
N TYR A 630 44.03 -50.61 52.01
CA TYR A 630 45.35 -50.20 51.51
C TYR A 630 45.35 -48.88 50.71
N GLY A 631 44.20 -48.23 50.54
CA GLY A 631 44.06 -47.01 49.73
C GLY A 631 43.43 -45.85 50.51
N ALA A 632 43.80 -44.61 50.17
CA ALA A 632 43.21 -43.41 50.77
C ALA A 632 41.85 -43.06 50.14
N GLN A 633 40.86 -42.69 50.95
CA GLN A 633 39.52 -42.31 50.48
C GLN A 633 39.55 -41.17 49.44
N ILE A 634 40.38 -40.15 49.68
CA ILE A 634 40.58 -39.02 48.78
C ILE A 634 41.03 -39.48 47.38
N GLN A 635 41.83 -40.55 47.29
CA GLN A 635 42.32 -41.07 46.01
C GLN A 635 41.20 -41.76 45.21
N VAL A 636 40.27 -42.44 45.89
CA VAL A 636 39.08 -43.03 45.25
C VAL A 636 38.16 -41.94 44.73
N GLU A 637 37.93 -40.89 45.51
CA GLU A 637 37.10 -39.75 45.12
C GLU A 637 37.70 -38.96 43.94
N ALA A 638 39.02 -38.77 43.92
CA ALA A 638 39.73 -38.17 42.79
C ALA A 638 39.60 -39.02 41.52
N ALA A 639 39.79 -40.34 41.63
CA ALA A 639 39.64 -41.26 40.49
C ALA A 639 38.19 -41.32 39.98
N PHE A 640 37.21 -41.30 40.88
CA PHE A 640 35.79 -41.24 40.51
C PHE A 640 35.46 -39.94 39.77
N THR A 641 35.95 -38.80 40.25
CA THR A 641 35.75 -37.49 39.61
C THR A 641 36.35 -37.47 38.20
N ALA A 642 37.57 -37.99 38.04
CA ALA A 642 38.22 -38.08 36.74
C ALA A 642 37.48 -39.02 35.77
N LEU A 643 36.93 -40.12 36.27
CA LEU A 643 36.05 -41.01 35.51
C LEU A 643 34.79 -40.29 35.04
N GLN A 644 34.10 -39.56 35.92
CA GLN A 644 32.90 -38.81 35.54
C GLN A 644 33.20 -37.74 34.49
N SER A 645 34.33 -37.03 34.60
CA SER A 645 34.77 -36.05 33.60
C SER A 645 34.99 -36.72 32.24
N ALA A 646 35.76 -37.80 32.18
CA ALA A 646 36.03 -38.51 30.92
C ALA A 646 34.76 -39.07 30.28
N LYS A 647 33.80 -39.52 31.10
CA LYS A 647 32.49 -40.00 30.63
C LYS A 647 31.65 -38.86 30.03
N ALA A 648 31.65 -37.69 30.66
CA ALA A 648 30.96 -36.51 30.16
C ALA A 648 31.59 -36.01 28.84
N ASP A 649 32.93 -36.01 28.75
CA ASP A 649 33.65 -35.60 27.54
C ASP A 649 33.37 -36.52 26.35
N LEU A 650 33.39 -37.85 26.56
CA LEU A 650 33.01 -38.80 25.51
C LEU A 650 31.57 -38.57 25.07
N LYS A 651 30.64 -38.40 26.02
CA LYS A 651 29.22 -38.21 25.69
C LYS A 651 28.98 -36.92 24.89
N ARG A 652 29.71 -35.84 25.19
CA ARG A 652 29.66 -34.59 24.40
C ARG A 652 30.10 -34.83 22.96
N LEU A 653 31.24 -35.50 22.76
CA LEU A 653 31.78 -35.77 21.41
C LEU A 653 30.87 -36.71 20.61
N GLU A 654 30.25 -37.69 21.26
CA GLU A 654 29.23 -38.55 20.64
C GLU A 654 28.02 -37.73 20.19
N LEU A 655 27.53 -36.81 21.01
CA LEU A 655 26.43 -35.92 20.65
C LEU A 655 26.82 -34.96 19.52
N ASP A 656 28.06 -34.45 19.51
CA ASP A 656 28.55 -33.61 18.42
C ASP A 656 28.57 -34.38 17.10
N LEU A 657 28.97 -35.66 17.13
CA LEU A 657 28.94 -36.55 15.95
C LEU A 657 27.53 -36.88 15.50
N GLU A 658 26.59 -37.15 16.44
CA GLU A 658 25.18 -37.34 16.11
C GLU A 658 24.59 -36.08 15.46
N ASN A 659 24.94 -34.90 15.99
CA ASN A 659 24.46 -33.61 15.52
C ASN A 659 25.06 -33.16 14.17
N THR A 660 26.02 -33.89 13.60
CA THR A 660 26.46 -33.64 12.21
C THR A 660 25.37 -34.04 11.22
N ALA A 661 24.49 -34.99 11.57
CA ALA A 661 23.27 -35.26 10.82
C ALA A 661 22.18 -34.26 11.23
N VAL A 662 21.78 -33.39 10.29
CA VAL A 662 20.68 -32.45 10.53
C VAL A 662 19.38 -33.15 10.17
N THR A 663 18.57 -33.41 11.20
CA THR A 663 17.32 -34.18 11.07
C THR A 663 16.08 -33.31 11.15
N SER A 664 14.98 -33.79 10.55
CA SER A 664 13.70 -33.10 10.62
C SER A 664 13.11 -33.12 12.04
N PRO A 665 12.69 -31.99 12.61
CA PRO A 665 12.09 -31.93 13.95
C PRO A 665 10.65 -32.45 14.01
N ILE A 666 9.94 -32.49 12.87
CA ILE A 666 8.54 -32.91 12.76
C ILE A 666 8.31 -33.70 11.46
N ASP A 667 7.19 -34.40 11.38
CA ASP A 667 6.70 -34.97 10.12
C ASP A 667 6.15 -33.84 9.22
N GLY A 668 6.45 -33.83 7.93
CA GLY A 668 5.95 -32.80 7.03
C GLY A 668 6.61 -32.78 5.66
N TYR A 669 6.64 -31.60 5.05
CA TYR A 669 7.31 -31.31 3.79
C TYR A 669 8.40 -30.27 4.03
N ILE A 670 9.56 -30.48 3.42
CA ILE A 670 10.62 -29.46 3.39
C ILE A 670 10.18 -28.37 2.40
N ASP A 671 10.12 -27.11 2.83
CA ASP A 671 9.78 -26.00 1.95
C ASP A 671 10.92 -25.69 0.97
N LYS A 672 11.90 -24.90 1.42
CA LYS A 672 13.11 -24.60 0.65
C LYS A 672 14.35 -24.60 1.53
N ILE A 673 15.36 -25.34 1.12
CA ILE A 673 16.68 -25.40 1.74
C ILE A 673 17.50 -24.21 1.23
N ASN A 674 17.81 -23.28 2.14
CA ASN A 674 18.63 -22.09 1.84
C ASN A 674 20.12 -22.36 2.07
N ALA A 675 20.61 -23.50 1.59
CA ALA A 675 22.01 -23.89 1.65
C ALA A 675 22.30 -24.93 0.57
N ASN A 676 23.52 -24.95 0.05
CA ASN A 676 23.98 -25.90 -0.96
C ASN A 676 25.05 -26.83 -0.39
N GLU A 677 25.27 -27.96 -1.06
CA GLU A 677 26.44 -28.78 -0.79
C GLU A 677 27.73 -27.97 -0.96
N GLY A 678 28.60 -28.05 0.04
CA GLY A 678 29.82 -27.26 0.11
C GLY A 678 29.69 -25.94 0.87
N ASP A 679 28.48 -25.47 1.17
CA ASP A 679 28.29 -24.26 1.97
C ASP A 679 28.66 -24.50 3.44
N PHE A 680 29.14 -23.45 4.11
CA PHE A 680 29.42 -23.48 5.55
C PHE A 680 28.20 -22.97 6.32
N VAL A 681 27.71 -23.77 7.27
CA VAL A 681 26.57 -23.42 8.13
C VAL A 681 26.98 -23.28 9.58
N ASN A 682 26.32 -22.37 10.29
CA ASN A 682 26.54 -22.14 11.72
C ASN A 682 25.47 -22.80 12.58
N ALA A 683 25.84 -23.29 13.77
CA ALA A 683 24.88 -23.77 14.76
C ALA A 683 23.77 -22.73 15.03
N GLY A 684 22.51 -23.15 14.95
CA GLY A 684 21.34 -22.29 15.13
C GLY A 684 20.91 -21.50 13.89
N GLN A 685 21.66 -21.55 12.78
CA GLN A 685 21.26 -20.94 11.52
C GLN A 685 20.01 -21.64 10.95
N LYS A 686 18.98 -20.88 10.60
CA LYS A 686 17.81 -21.42 9.91
C LYS A 686 18.16 -21.81 8.49
N ILE A 687 18.03 -23.10 8.16
CA ILE A 687 18.32 -23.65 6.82
C ILE A 687 17.03 -23.76 6.00
N ALA A 688 15.98 -24.37 6.56
CA ALA A 688 14.69 -24.58 5.91
C ALA A 688 13.55 -24.49 6.93
N ASP A 689 12.31 -24.48 6.44
CA ASP A 689 11.12 -24.78 7.25
C ASP A 689 10.58 -26.16 6.86
N VAL A 690 10.14 -26.92 7.86
CA VAL A 690 9.37 -28.15 7.68
C VAL A 690 7.93 -27.84 8.05
N VAL A 691 7.01 -28.12 7.13
CA VAL A 691 5.60 -27.74 7.24
C VAL A 691 4.72 -28.98 7.20
N ASN A 692 3.83 -29.12 8.18
CA ASN A 692 2.84 -30.18 8.22
C ASN A 692 1.44 -29.63 7.92
N PHE A 693 0.76 -30.24 6.95
CA PHE A 693 -0.58 -29.85 6.52
C PHE A 693 -1.70 -30.75 7.07
N ASP A 694 -1.43 -31.78 7.87
CA ASP A 694 -2.48 -32.69 8.40
C ASP A 694 -3.53 -31.94 9.24
N GLN A 695 -3.11 -30.86 9.90
CA GLN A 695 -3.98 -29.89 10.54
C GLN A 695 -3.67 -28.50 10.01
N ILE A 696 -4.72 -27.79 9.62
CA ILE A 696 -4.63 -26.42 9.12
C ILE A 696 -5.48 -25.50 9.99
N LEU A 697 -5.10 -24.22 10.00
CA LEU A 697 -5.83 -23.13 10.60
C LEU A 697 -6.35 -22.23 9.49
N VAL A 698 -7.65 -21.96 9.50
CA VAL A 698 -8.22 -20.87 8.72
C VAL A 698 -8.31 -19.65 9.63
N VAL A 699 -7.49 -18.65 9.32
CA VAL A 699 -7.38 -17.42 10.12
C VAL A 699 -8.27 -16.35 9.51
N LEU A 700 -9.14 -15.79 10.34
CA LEU A 700 -10.15 -14.81 10.00
C LEU A 700 -9.89 -13.55 10.83
N TYR A 701 -10.20 -12.39 10.26
CA TYR A 701 -10.20 -11.12 10.99
C TYR A 701 -11.62 -10.58 10.99
N ILE A 702 -12.22 -10.50 12.17
CA ILE A 702 -13.64 -10.21 12.36
C ILE A 702 -13.80 -8.90 13.12
N SER A 703 -14.76 -8.07 12.73
CA SER A 703 -15.01 -6.77 13.38
C SER A 703 -15.52 -6.94 14.83
N GLU A 704 -15.36 -5.92 15.67
CA GLU A 704 -15.84 -5.94 17.07
C GLU A 704 -17.34 -6.23 17.19
N ASN A 705 -18.15 -5.69 16.28
CA ASN A 705 -19.60 -5.86 16.29
C ASN A 705 -20.06 -7.29 15.95
N GLU A 706 -19.22 -8.07 15.28
CA GLU A 706 -19.53 -9.41 14.79
C GLU A 706 -18.85 -10.50 15.60
N VAL A 707 -17.66 -10.25 16.14
CA VAL A 707 -16.91 -11.24 16.93
C VAL A 707 -17.68 -11.67 18.19
N ASN A 708 -18.47 -10.76 18.77
CA ASN A 708 -19.32 -11.05 19.93
C ASN A 708 -20.48 -12.01 19.63
N LYS A 709 -20.80 -12.23 18.35
CA LYS A 709 -21.85 -13.15 17.91
C LYS A 709 -21.35 -14.56 17.64
N ILE A 710 -20.03 -14.77 17.73
CA ILE A 710 -19.37 -16.04 17.41
C ILE A 710 -18.99 -16.74 18.70
N GLU A 711 -19.34 -18.01 18.82
CA GLU A 711 -19.02 -18.82 19.99
C GLU A 711 -17.81 -19.72 19.72
N LEU A 712 -16.90 -19.79 20.69
CA LEU A 712 -15.78 -20.73 20.69
C LEU A 712 -16.33 -22.16 20.65
N GLY A 713 -15.79 -23.02 19.78
CA GLY A 713 -16.27 -24.38 19.55
C GLY A 713 -17.37 -24.50 18.48
N SER A 714 -17.82 -23.39 17.89
CA SER A 714 -18.79 -23.44 16.79
C SER A 714 -18.20 -24.15 15.57
N THR A 715 -19.02 -24.94 14.88
CA THR A 715 -18.64 -25.55 13.61
C THR A 715 -18.76 -24.52 12.47
N ALA A 716 -17.64 -24.26 11.80
CA ALA A 716 -17.56 -23.40 10.64
C ALA A 716 -17.60 -24.23 9.35
N GLN A 717 -18.35 -23.76 8.36
CA GLN A 717 -18.32 -24.31 7.00
C GLN A 717 -17.35 -23.47 6.17
N ILE A 718 -16.42 -24.12 5.47
CA ILE A 718 -15.31 -23.47 4.81
C ILE A 718 -15.31 -23.88 3.34
N ASN A 719 -15.47 -22.91 2.45
CA ASN A 719 -15.48 -23.13 1.01
C ASN A 719 -14.25 -22.46 0.39
N LEU A 720 -13.37 -23.25 -0.20
CA LEU A 720 -12.20 -22.74 -0.93
C LEU A 720 -12.61 -22.24 -2.31
N LEU A 721 -11.77 -21.38 -2.91
CA LEU A 721 -12.00 -20.87 -4.27
C LEU A 721 -11.98 -21.95 -5.36
N ASP A 722 -11.32 -23.09 -5.11
CA ASP A 722 -11.32 -24.25 -6.01
C ASP A 722 -12.60 -25.11 -5.91
N GLY A 723 -13.56 -24.70 -5.08
CA GLY A 723 -14.85 -25.36 -4.89
C GLY A 723 -14.85 -26.47 -3.84
N LYS A 724 -13.73 -26.75 -3.16
CA LYS A 724 -13.69 -27.73 -2.07
C LYS A 724 -14.36 -27.18 -0.81
N GLU A 725 -15.15 -28.04 -0.17
CA GLU A 725 -15.83 -27.74 1.09
C GLU A 725 -15.17 -28.49 2.25
N LEU A 726 -14.94 -27.80 3.35
CA LEU A 726 -14.31 -28.28 4.57
C LEU A 726 -15.16 -27.86 5.77
N ALA A 727 -15.10 -28.65 6.84
CA ALA A 727 -15.68 -28.28 8.12
C ALA A 727 -14.55 -28.12 9.14
N GLY A 728 -14.63 -27.08 9.96
CA GLY A 728 -13.68 -26.82 11.02
C GLY A 728 -14.37 -26.33 12.29
N GLU A 729 -13.63 -26.28 13.38
CA GLU A 729 -14.11 -25.79 14.67
C GLU A 729 -13.40 -24.49 15.04
N VAL A 730 -14.13 -23.49 15.52
CA VAL A 730 -13.55 -22.25 16.05
C VAL A 730 -12.71 -22.59 17.29
N SER A 731 -11.40 -22.63 17.13
CA SER A 731 -10.46 -23.05 18.19
C SER A 731 -9.91 -21.88 18.99
N PHE A 732 -9.92 -20.67 18.43
CA PHE A 732 -9.39 -19.49 19.09
C PHE A 732 -10.12 -18.22 18.64
N ILE A 733 -10.40 -17.34 19.60
CA ILE A 733 -10.92 -15.99 19.37
C ILE A 733 -10.06 -15.05 20.22
N SER A 734 -9.31 -14.16 19.57
CA SER A 734 -8.50 -13.17 20.28
C SER A 734 -9.37 -12.27 21.14
N LYS A 735 -8.87 -11.88 22.31
CA LYS A 735 -9.49 -10.84 23.16
C LYS A 735 -8.87 -9.46 22.95
N ILE A 736 -7.82 -9.37 22.13
CA ILE A 736 -7.11 -8.15 21.78
C ILE A 736 -7.32 -7.91 20.28
N ALA A 737 -7.78 -6.70 19.93
CA ALA A 737 -7.89 -6.27 18.55
C ALA A 737 -6.51 -5.91 17.98
N GLU A 738 -6.30 -6.16 16.69
CA GLU A 738 -5.09 -5.71 16.00
C GLU A 738 -5.07 -4.17 15.95
N PRO A 739 -4.00 -3.49 16.45
CA PRO A 739 -3.99 -2.03 16.58
C PRO A 739 -4.16 -1.27 15.27
N GLU A 740 -3.76 -1.88 14.15
CA GLU A 740 -3.81 -1.27 12.82
C GLU A 740 -5.21 -1.33 12.19
N THR A 741 -5.98 -2.40 12.43
CA THR A 741 -7.25 -2.68 11.75
C THR A 741 -8.46 -2.67 12.66
N GLY A 742 -8.28 -2.71 13.98
CA GLY A 742 -9.36 -2.83 14.96
C GLY A 742 -10.11 -4.17 14.90
N SER A 743 -9.61 -5.15 14.16
CA SER A 743 -10.25 -6.46 13.97
C SER A 743 -9.70 -7.51 14.93
N TYR A 744 -10.54 -8.47 15.27
CA TYR A 744 -10.22 -9.58 16.16
C TYR A 744 -9.87 -10.82 15.34
N ARG A 745 -8.71 -11.40 15.65
CA ARG A 745 -8.25 -12.64 15.03
C ARG A 745 -9.08 -13.81 15.55
N VAL A 746 -9.69 -14.57 14.65
CA VAL A 746 -10.41 -15.82 14.92
C VAL A 746 -9.75 -16.94 14.13
N GLU A 747 -9.51 -18.07 14.77
CA GLU A 747 -8.90 -19.24 14.13
C GLU A 747 -9.88 -20.40 14.13
N VAL A 748 -10.05 -20.99 12.96
CA VAL A 748 -10.82 -22.20 12.76
C VAL A 748 -9.86 -23.34 12.48
N LYS A 749 -9.83 -24.32 13.37
CA LYS A 749 -9.03 -25.53 13.22
C LYS A 749 -9.74 -26.53 12.32
N VAL A 750 -9.05 -27.01 11.31
CA VAL A 750 -9.57 -27.98 10.35
C VAL A 750 -8.64 -29.17 10.30
N THR A 751 -9.21 -30.37 10.41
CA THR A 751 -8.49 -31.61 10.13
C THR A 751 -8.45 -31.80 8.61
N ASN A 752 -7.25 -31.76 8.05
CA ASN A 752 -7.06 -31.80 6.61
C ASN A 752 -6.79 -33.23 6.16
N ASN A 753 -7.79 -33.87 5.54
CA ASN A 753 -7.68 -35.22 4.99
C ASN A 753 -6.90 -35.23 3.66
N LYS A 754 -5.72 -34.59 3.61
CA LYS A 754 -4.86 -34.41 2.44
C LYS A 754 -5.51 -33.65 1.26
N MET A 755 -6.50 -32.82 1.53
CA MET A 755 -7.20 -32.04 0.50
C MET A 755 -6.48 -30.73 0.15
N ILE A 756 -5.67 -30.22 1.08
CA ILE A 756 -4.86 -29.00 0.93
C ILE A 756 -3.39 -29.32 1.18
N SER A 757 -2.51 -28.83 0.31
CA SER A 757 -1.06 -28.89 0.47
C SER A 757 -0.38 -27.53 0.30
N LEU A 758 -1.18 -26.47 0.19
CA LEU A 758 -0.72 -25.11 -0.07
C LEU A 758 -1.13 -24.18 1.07
N GLN A 759 -0.23 -23.29 1.45
CA GLN A 759 -0.51 -22.20 2.39
C GLN A 759 -0.95 -20.92 1.67
N GLY A 760 -1.65 -20.04 2.38
CA GLY A 760 -2.08 -18.73 1.85
C GLY A 760 -3.33 -18.78 0.97
N LEU A 761 -3.97 -19.94 0.84
CA LEU A 761 -5.24 -20.05 0.11
C LEU A 761 -6.32 -19.21 0.79
N THR A 762 -7.14 -18.54 -0.02
CA THR A 762 -8.32 -17.82 0.46
C THR A 762 -9.48 -18.79 0.66
N ALA A 763 -10.17 -18.67 1.78
CA ALA A 763 -11.31 -19.50 2.14
C ALA A 763 -12.50 -18.62 2.55
N ASN A 764 -13.68 -18.93 2.03
CA ASN A 764 -14.94 -18.33 2.50
C ASN A 764 -15.45 -19.15 3.67
N VAL A 765 -15.60 -18.54 4.83
CA VAL A 765 -16.00 -19.21 6.08
C VAL A 765 -17.37 -18.75 6.51
N ARG A 766 -18.29 -19.70 6.69
CA ARG A 766 -19.62 -19.48 7.24
C ARG A 766 -19.65 -19.91 8.69
N LEU A 767 -19.99 -18.98 9.58
CA LEU A 767 -20.10 -19.22 11.01
C LEU A 767 -21.53 -18.99 11.50
N PRO A 768 -22.09 -19.87 12.35
CA PRO A 768 -23.40 -19.63 12.95
C PRO A 768 -23.34 -18.43 13.90
N SER A 769 -24.38 -17.59 13.89
CA SER A 769 -24.52 -16.37 14.71
C SER A 769 -25.79 -16.37 15.57
N GLY A 770 -26.39 -17.56 15.78
CA GLY A 770 -27.62 -17.77 16.55
C GLY A 770 -28.86 -18.04 15.70
N GLU A 771 -29.99 -18.25 16.36
CA GLU A 771 -31.29 -18.52 15.74
C GLU A 771 -32.18 -17.27 15.72
N ARG A 772 -32.89 -17.04 14.62
CA ARG A 772 -33.90 -15.98 14.51
C ARG A 772 -35.16 -16.47 13.81
N PHE A 773 -36.28 -15.84 14.14
CA PHE A 773 -37.51 -15.97 13.36
C PHE A 773 -37.33 -15.30 12.00
N THR A 774 -37.53 -16.08 10.94
CA THR A 774 -37.43 -15.68 9.55
C THR A 774 -38.74 -15.94 8.82
N TYR A 775 -39.02 -15.19 7.77
CA TYR A 775 -40.19 -15.37 6.92
C TYR A 775 -39.73 -15.60 5.50
N LYS A 776 -40.30 -16.58 4.80
CA LYS A 776 -40.06 -16.77 3.37
C LYS A 776 -41.04 -15.90 2.58
N VAL A 777 -40.51 -14.98 1.79
CA VAL A 777 -41.32 -14.08 0.97
C VAL A 777 -40.88 -14.13 -0.49
N PRO A 778 -41.80 -13.99 -1.47
CA PRO A 778 -41.42 -13.85 -2.86
C PRO A 778 -40.54 -12.59 -3.06
N SER A 779 -39.52 -12.67 -3.91
CA SER A 779 -38.66 -11.52 -4.22
C SER A 779 -39.45 -10.32 -4.78
N SER A 780 -40.60 -10.60 -5.41
CA SER A 780 -41.53 -9.60 -5.94
C SER A 780 -42.33 -8.84 -4.88
N ALA A 781 -42.34 -9.29 -3.62
CA ALA A 781 -43.02 -8.62 -2.52
C ALA A 781 -42.13 -7.60 -1.79
N LEU A 782 -40.84 -7.57 -2.13
CA LEU A 782 -39.88 -6.60 -1.60
C LEU A 782 -40.15 -5.23 -2.22
N SER A 783 -40.15 -4.21 -1.37
CA SER A 783 -40.37 -2.82 -1.77
C SER A 783 -39.40 -1.91 -1.04
N LEU A 784 -39.05 -0.79 -1.67
CA LEU A 784 -38.31 0.27 -1.02
C LEU A 784 -39.30 1.28 -0.44
N SER A 785 -39.02 1.78 0.76
CA SER A 785 -39.70 2.97 1.26
C SER A 785 -39.29 4.20 0.45
N ASP A 786 -40.02 5.30 0.61
CA ASP A 786 -39.66 6.60 0.03
C ASP A 786 -38.28 7.11 0.53
N GLU A 787 -37.81 6.55 1.64
CA GLU A 787 -36.50 6.83 2.26
C GLU A 787 -35.41 5.82 1.83
N GLY A 788 -35.72 4.90 0.91
CA GLY A 788 -34.78 3.91 0.38
C GLY A 788 -34.52 2.71 1.31
N ALA A 789 -35.26 2.56 2.41
CA ALA A 789 -35.16 1.38 3.25
C ALA A 789 -35.80 0.18 2.55
N LEU A 790 -35.15 -0.98 2.57
CA LEU A 790 -35.70 -2.22 2.03
C LEU A 790 -36.69 -2.82 3.04
N GLY A 791 -37.87 -3.20 2.56
CA GLY A 791 -38.95 -3.70 3.41
C GLY A 791 -40.01 -4.44 2.62
N ILE A 792 -41.05 -4.81 3.34
CA ILE A 792 -42.27 -5.40 2.79
C ILE A 792 -43.47 -4.55 3.19
N LYS A 793 -44.53 -4.59 2.39
CA LYS A 793 -45.82 -4.00 2.76
C LYS A 793 -46.73 -5.11 3.28
N ILE A 794 -47.22 -4.93 4.50
CA ILE A 794 -48.19 -5.83 5.13
C ILE A 794 -49.51 -5.09 5.35
N VAL A 795 -50.58 -5.84 5.58
CA VAL A 795 -51.88 -5.27 5.97
C VAL A 795 -52.10 -5.55 7.46
N ASP A 796 -52.40 -4.50 8.22
CA ASP A 796 -52.73 -4.61 9.63
C ASP A 796 -54.17 -5.12 9.85
N ASP A 797 -54.57 -5.36 11.10
CA ASP A 797 -55.91 -5.86 11.41
C ASP A 797 -57.03 -4.84 11.13
N ASN A 798 -56.68 -3.56 10.89
CA ASN A 798 -57.61 -2.48 10.54
C ASN A 798 -57.66 -2.21 9.02
N ASN A 799 -57.05 -3.07 8.21
CA ASN A 799 -56.91 -2.97 6.75
C ASN A 799 -56.13 -1.75 6.25
N TYR A 800 -55.12 -1.32 7.01
CA TYR A 800 -54.15 -0.32 6.58
C TYR A 800 -52.84 -0.98 6.13
N VAL A 801 -52.25 -0.39 5.08
CA VAL A 801 -50.94 -0.80 4.58
C VAL A 801 -49.86 -0.27 5.53
N ILE A 802 -49.06 -1.18 6.08
CA ILE A 802 -47.88 -0.87 6.90
C ILE A 802 -46.63 -1.30 6.17
N PHE A 803 -45.63 -0.42 6.12
CA PHE A 803 -44.30 -0.78 5.66
C PHE A 803 -43.47 -1.31 6.82
N VAL A 804 -42.95 -2.52 6.67
CA VAL A 804 -42.08 -3.16 7.67
C VAL A 804 -40.68 -3.27 7.07
N PRO A 805 -39.66 -2.64 7.68
CA PRO A 805 -38.27 -2.81 7.25
C PRO A 805 -37.81 -4.25 7.51
N ILE A 806 -37.01 -4.79 6.60
CA ILE A 806 -36.59 -6.19 6.62
C ILE A 806 -35.09 -6.33 6.39
N GLU A 807 -34.50 -7.38 6.95
CA GLU A 807 -33.13 -7.83 6.68
C GLU A 807 -33.20 -9.12 5.88
N ILE A 808 -32.54 -9.18 4.72
CA ILE A 808 -32.45 -10.43 3.93
C ILE A 808 -31.34 -11.30 4.52
N VAL A 809 -31.69 -12.52 4.95
CA VAL A 809 -30.74 -13.46 5.57
C VAL A 809 -30.34 -14.61 4.67
N ASP A 810 -31.18 -15.01 3.70
CA ASP A 810 -30.89 -16.09 2.75
C ASP A 810 -31.76 -15.98 1.49
N HIS A 811 -31.40 -16.68 0.42
CA HIS A 811 -32.14 -16.67 -0.86
C HIS A 811 -32.24 -18.07 -1.47
N GLU A 812 -33.43 -18.42 -1.94
CA GLU A 812 -33.73 -19.68 -2.62
C GLU A 812 -34.42 -19.38 -3.97
N SER A 813 -34.50 -20.38 -4.86
CA SER A 813 -35.04 -20.20 -6.22
C SER A 813 -36.53 -19.78 -6.25
N ASP A 814 -37.26 -20.01 -5.16
CA ASP A 814 -38.69 -19.74 -4.98
C ASP A 814 -38.98 -18.62 -3.97
N GLY A 815 -37.96 -17.93 -3.43
CA GLY A 815 -38.17 -16.79 -2.52
C GLY A 815 -36.94 -16.37 -1.73
N VAL A 816 -37.11 -15.34 -0.90
CA VAL A 816 -36.07 -14.76 -0.04
C VAL A 816 -36.47 -14.97 1.41
N TRP A 817 -35.49 -15.34 2.25
CA TRP A 817 -35.67 -15.40 3.69
C TRP A 817 -35.34 -14.06 4.31
N ILE A 818 -36.28 -13.54 5.09
CA ILE A 818 -36.19 -12.22 5.69
C ILE A 818 -36.38 -12.27 7.19
N VAL A 819 -35.70 -11.41 7.93
CA VAL A 819 -36.02 -11.09 9.32
C VAL A 819 -36.86 -9.82 9.32
N ALA A 820 -38.07 -9.91 9.86
CA ALA A 820 -38.98 -8.78 10.05
C ALA A 820 -39.17 -8.59 11.56
N ASN A 821 -39.13 -7.33 12.03
CA ASN A 821 -39.28 -7.02 13.45
C ASN A 821 -40.77 -7.11 13.87
N ASN A 822 -41.31 -8.34 13.92
CA ASN A 822 -42.72 -8.62 14.19
C ASN A 822 -42.94 -9.70 15.28
N GLU A 823 -41.99 -9.81 16.22
CA GLU A 823 -42.08 -10.67 17.42
C GLU A 823 -42.45 -12.15 17.15
N GLY A 824 -42.18 -12.69 15.96
CA GLY A 824 -42.55 -14.07 15.62
C GLY A 824 -44.06 -14.30 15.46
N LYS A 825 -44.82 -13.28 15.05
CA LYS A 825 -46.24 -13.42 14.65
C LYS A 825 -46.39 -13.59 13.14
N PRO A 826 -47.43 -14.29 12.63
CA PRO A 826 -47.72 -14.35 11.20
C PRO A 826 -47.92 -12.95 10.59
N ILE A 827 -47.51 -12.76 9.34
CA ILE A 827 -47.67 -11.50 8.60
C ILE A 827 -48.62 -11.68 7.41
N LYS A 828 -49.53 -10.72 7.20
CA LYS A 828 -50.35 -10.61 5.98
C LYS A 828 -49.61 -9.79 4.92
N LEU A 829 -48.74 -10.44 4.17
CA LEU A 829 -47.89 -9.83 3.16
C LEU A 829 -48.67 -9.43 1.91
N ILE A 830 -48.49 -8.23 1.38
CA ILE A 830 -49.05 -7.84 0.07
C ILE A 830 -48.17 -8.40 -1.04
N VAL A 831 -48.70 -9.34 -1.82
CA VAL A 831 -47.97 -10.00 -2.92
C VAL A 831 -48.28 -9.41 -4.30
N LEU A 832 -49.42 -8.72 -4.45
CA LEU A 832 -49.82 -8.08 -5.71
C LEU A 832 -50.54 -6.77 -5.41
N GLY A 833 -50.15 -5.69 -6.10
CA GLY A 833 -50.67 -4.34 -5.87
C GLY A 833 -49.78 -3.44 -5.01
N HIS A 834 -48.67 -3.95 -4.48
CA HIS A 834 -47.77 -3.22 -3.55
C HIS A 834 -47.14 -1.94 -4.13
N LEU A 835 -47.04 -1.80 -5.46
CA LEU A 835 -46.55 -0.58 -6.14
C LEU A 835 -47.60 0.54 -6.22
N PHE A 836 -48.88 0.21 -6.04
CA PHE A 836 -49.99 1.14 -6.20
C PHE A 836 -50.52 1.70 -4.88
N VAL A 837 -50.02 1.19 -3.74
CA VAL A 837 -50.44 1.57 -2.39
C VAL A 837 -49.28 2.11 -1.59
N LYS A 838 -49.53 3.15 -0.81
CA LYS A 838 -48.56 3.78 0.09
C LYS A 838 -48.82 3.36 1.55
N PRO A 839 -47.80 3.43 2.41
CA PRO A 839 -48.00 3.23 3.84
C PRO A 839 -49.06 4.22 4.37
N GLY A 840 -50.04 3.71 5.11
CA GLY A 840 -51.20 4.48 5.57
C GLY A 840 -52.42 4.44 4.65
N ASP A 841 -52.32 3.87 3.43
CA ASP A 841 -53.49 3.65 2.58
C ASP A 841 -54.39 2.56 3.16
N LYS A 842 -55.71 2.75 3.03
CA LYS A 842 -56.71 1.75 3.37
C LYS A 842 -57.04 0.90 2.14
N VAL A 843 -56.99 -0.42 2.30
CA VAL A 843 -57.07 -1.41 1.19
C VAL A 843 -58.13 -2.48 1.37
#